data_AF-A0A4P5XCC3-F1
#
_entry.id   AF-A0A4P5XCC3-F1
#
_cell.length_a   1.000
_cell.length_b   1.000
_cell.length_c   1.000
_cell.angle_alpha   90.00
_cell.angle_beta   90.00
_cell.angle_gamma   90.00
#
_symmetry.space_group_name_H-M   'P 1'
#
loop_
_entity.id
_entity.type
_entity.pdbx_description
1 polymer ?
#
loop_
_entity_poly.entity_id
_entity_poly.type
_entity_poly.pdbx_seq_one_letter_code
_entity_poly.pdbx_strand_id
1 'polypeptide(L)'
;MSERSAPFDVFRIEQEIRARHPEVVFASPRTLRRVIRADRGLPAFWPRIPHREIVVIAARRLAEIADDFWAFPADLPETILLVARPDADRYQTQGLEALLRAYWRRLFHGQLDARLAGLDAAARARIAAAVPPDILGEARAVLEQELAVGRDAGDDAVRAEFVATFLELRGFAPDVVGDWFPAIADADALADVLGPEVAAGDLFAATRPAGIESDDDPAEPVAIRPVAAARGMLPAWWPRPTAAFLRRGADRAAARGNLVRAILDELRAATAGDRSGAAEPRADHVAAFARRVVHASGAGEEAVARWAAFIRGVAVVSGGSAWTASARLLFDLQKLCVDAERESYATRLLSWLASAGRRPLTKPLPCQRLLAIHRHAVKASTRLARLGAEVGGADGADLLAGAVSATGRAARSGLQPRVEAAIHGAGLVPGCLVEEAAFDTLVDELLDGMLDRGFISFGDLRDTVSRNQLKLPDLAGIGEWLAGDQLLRADRALGAALDGAYRPAPVYLAVLQRLSAPFFGVGAGRLLTTHLLLPFGAAWIALHGVDHVIEPLTAYSLGETWHIYTTVRMLAIGILLWAMLHVPAVRTALRTVAGMVGGVLYELAFVLPARLLRLPAVAAILSSLPVAWFRRYLASPLVLTGAAWLCLPHHGGAVSRSTPWVPPALFAVATTLLSSRVGRLAQERIVEGIGRAVHQFHIHILTGLVAWIIDLFRRAVDAVEGTLYAVDEQLRFHSGESRAALAVKSVLAAAWSVVDAGVRFCVTLLIEPQLNPIKHFPVVTVSHKLLVPMIPMVAGQLVATTGMEKGLALTVVTFVSTCIPGVFGFLAWELKENWRLYAANRPGSLRPVQVGPHGETVRRLLLPGFHSGTIPKLFAKLRHSRAASRGSAQRRAALAEHHLHDLESEVSEFVEHECLGLVRRAAGFDGVVLRVADVALAVDRIGIAVAADALGPEPLEIEFVRRDGGIESRVRAAGWLTALDGPRQAAVRLAIAGLHRLAGADRATAAFVDPAADPQDRPQPGSDGLAPVTPFPWATWRDAWDAVAGVSPRAAHPGFPQAVGEPVGGTRRSR
;
A
#
# COMPACT_ATOMS: atom_id res chain seq x y z
N MET A 1 54.29 -11.85 -20.73
CA MET A 1 54.43 -10.51 -20.12
C MET A 1 53.08 -9.86 -20.24
N SER A 2 52.35 -9.80 -19.13
CA SER A 2 51.00 -9.23 -19.04
C SER A 2 51.12 -7.72 -18.90
N GLU A 3 50.50 -6.95 -19.79
CA GLU A 3 50.29 -5.52 -19.60
C GLU A 3 49.61 -5.31 -18.25
N ARG A 4 50.34 -4.68 -17.33
CA ARG A 4 49.79 -4.15 -16.09
C ARG A 4 49.06 -2.86 -16.47
N SER A 5 47.74 -2.83 -16.34
CA SER A 5 46.95 -1.60 -16.51
C SER A 5 47.54 -0.49 -15.64
N ALA A 6 47.87 0.64 -16.25
CA ALA A 6 48.32 1.83 -15.53
C ALA A 6 47.32 2.23 -14.42
N PRO A 7 47.79 2.80 -13.30
CA PRO A 7 46.90 3.33 -12.27
C PRO A 7 46.01 4.43 -12.88
N PHE A 8 44.70 4.27 -12.68
CA PHE A 8 43.66 5.14 -13.20
C PHE A 8 43.71 6.53 -12.56
N ASP A 9 43.79 7.57 -13.39
CA ASP A 9 43.87 8.95 -12.95
C ASP A 9 42.60 9.73 -13.32
N VAL A 10 41.70 9.92 -12.34
CA VAL A 10 40.48 10.74 -12.47
C VAL A 10 40.82 12.14 -12.97
N PHE A 11 41.99 12.67 -12.59
CA PHE A 11 42.44 13.99 -12.99
C PHE A 11 42.69 14.10 -14.49
N ARG A 12 43.15 13.03 -15.15
CA ARG A 12 43.35 12.99 -16.59
C ARG A 12 42.02 13.13 -17.35
N ILE A 13 40.97 12.44 -16.91
CA ILE A 13 39.62 12.56 -17.50
C ILE A 13 39.06 13.98 -17.28
N GLU A 14 39.24 14.54 -16.09
CA GLU A 14 38.84 15.93 -15.79
C GLU A 14 39.56 16.92 -16.74
N GLN A 15 40.86 16.72 -16.99
CA GLN A 15 41.63 17.55 -17.93
C GLN A 15 41.17 17.39 -19.38
N GLU A 16 40.90 16.17 -19.84
CA GLU A 16 40.44 15.90 -21.21
C GLU A 16 39.05 16.50 -21.47
N ILE A 17 38.14 16.42 -20.50
CA ILE A 17 36.82 17.08 -20.57
C ILE A 17 36.98 18.61 -20.60
N ARG A 18 37.81 19.17 -19.71
CA ARG A 18 38.01 20.62 -19.61
C ARG A 18 38.71 21.22 -20.84
N ALA A 19 39.56 20.45 -21.50
CA ALA A 19 40.21 20.87 -22.74
C ALA A 19 39.22 21.06 -23.90
N ARG A 20 38.11 20.30 -23.91
CA ARG A 20 37.02 20.42 -24.90
C ARG A 20 35.92 21.38 -24.46
N HIS A 21 35.66 21.46 -23.15
CA HIS A 21 34.62 22.27 -22.53
C HIS A 21 35.23 23.17 -21.44
N PRO A 22 35.83 24.32 -21.79
CA PRO A 22 36.48 25.21 -20.83
C PRO A 22 35.52 25.79 -19.78
N GLU A 23 34.22 25.80 -20.04
CA GLU A 23 33.13 26.18 -19.13
C GLU A 23 32.88 25.20 -17.98
N VAL A 24 33.42 23.96 -18.06
CA VAL A 24 33.20 22.92 -17.06
C VAL A 24 34.22 23.03 -15.92
N VAL A 25 33.73 23.11 -14.69
CA VAL A 25 34.55 23.13 -13.48
C VAL A 25 34.14 21.98 -12.56
N PHE A 26 35.12 21.16 -12.15
CA PHE A 26 34.87 20.06 -11.23
C PHE A 26 35.00 20.49 -9.78
N ALA A 27 34.03 20.12 -8.95
CA ALA A 27 34.04 20.42 -7.52
C ALA A 27 33.69 19.18 -6.70
N SER A 28 34.13 19.15 -5.43
CA SER A 28 33.71 18.07 -4.54
C SER A 28 32.18 18.10 -4.38
N PRO A 29 31.49 16.95 -4.20
CA PRO A 29 30.05 16.93 -3.95
C PRO A 29 29.62 17.76 -2.73
N ARG A 30 30.53 18.03 -1.79
CA ARG A 30 30.30 18.91 -0.64
C ARG A 30 30.33 20.39 -1.05
N THR A 31 31.31 20.78 -1.86
CA THR A 31 31.46 22.15 -2.41
C THR A 31 30.25 22.51 -3.25
N LEU A 32 29.89 21.66 -4.21
CA LEU A 32 28.75 21.88 -5.12
C LEU A 32 27.45 22.08 -4.34
N ARG A 33 27.17 21.22 -3.34
CA ARG A 33 26.00 21.35 -2.46
C ARG A 33 25.95 22.68 -1.70
N ARG A 34 27.09 23.24 -1.31
CA ARG A 34 27.16 24.54 -0.64
C ARG A 34 26.94 25.70 -1.62
N VAL A 35 27.53 25.62 -2.81
CA VAL A 35 27.31 26.61 -3.88
C VAL A 35 25.83 26.68 -4.25
N ILE A 36 25.18 25.53 -4.51
CA ILE A 36 23.74 25.49 -4.85
C ILE A 36 22.89 26.08 -3.71
N ARG A 37 23.23 25.80 -2.44
CA ARG A 37 22.50 26.36 -1.30
C ARG A 37 22.61 27.88 -1.23
N ALA A 38 23.80 28.42 -1.39
CA ALA A 38 24.03 29.84 -1.32
C ALA A 38 23.46 30.59 -2.53
N ASP A 39 23.59 30.00 -3.72
CA ASP A 39 23.04 30.56 -4.96
C ASP A 39 21.52 30.65 -4.90
N ARG A 40 20.86 29.55 -4.48
CA ARG A 40 19.39 29.46 -4.36
C ARG A 40 18.82 29.96 -3.03
N GLY A 41 19.64 30.56 -2.16
CA GLY A 41 19.19 31.12 -0.88
C GLY A 41 18.58 30.10 0.10
N LEU A 42 18.98 28.83 0.03
CA LEU A 42 18.43 27.75 0.84
C LEU A 42 18.99 27.78 2.29
N PRO A 43 18.16 27.50 3.33
CA PRO A 43 18.63 27.45 4.72
C PRO A 43 19.79 26.46 4.93
N ALA A 44 20.74 26.78 5.82
CA ALA A 44 21.93 25.96 6.07
C ALA A 44 21.62 24.51 6.53
N PHE A 45 20.46 24.32 7.16
CA PHE A 45 19.96 23.03 7.64
C PHE A 45 18.93 22.38 6.71
N TRP A 46 18.68 22.95 5.52
CA TRP A 46 17.70 22.42 4.58
C TRP A 46 18.21 21.10 3.95
N PRO A 47 17.52 19.97 4.17
CA PRO A 47 18.06 18.65 3.84
C PRO A 47 17.95 18.28 2.35
N ARG A 48 17.15 19.02 1.56
CA ARG A 48 16.84 18.70 0.16
C ARG A 48 17.41 19.78 -0.76
N ILE A 49 18.59 19.53 -1.32
CA ILE A 49 19.21 20.40 -2.33
C ILE A 49 18.80 19.85 -3.69
N PRO A 50 18.05 20.60 -4.51
CA PRO A 50 17.76 20.16 -5.85
C PRO A 50 19.03 20.17 -6.70
N HIS A 51 19.18 19.21 -7.63
CA HIS A 51 20.35 19.11 -8.52
C HIS A 51 21.71 19.00 -7.84
N ARG A 52 21.92 17.93 -7.07
CA ARG A 52 23.16 17.73 -6.30
C ARG A 52 24.42 17.41 -7.13
N GLU A 53 24.29 17.20 -8.43
CA GLU A 53 25.36 16.68 -9.29
C GLU A 53 25.88 17.70 -10.31
N ILE A 54 25.10 18.75 -10.61
CA ILE A 54 25.48 19.80 -11.55
C ILE A 54 24.75 21.13 -11.27
N VAL A 55 25.37 22.27 -11.57
CA VAL A 55 24.69 23.58 -11.58
C VAL A 55 25.32 24.53 -12.59
N VAL A 56 24.47 25.29 -13.29
CA VAL A 56 24.89 26.42 -14.14
C VAL A 56 24.90 27.70 -13.30
N ILE A 57 26.02 28.40 -13.23
CA ILE A 57 26.17 29.61 -12.42
C ILE A 57 27.04 30.66 -13.13
N ALA A 58 26.68 31.94 -13.02
CA ALA A 58 27.51 33.03 -13.53
C ALA A 58 28.80 33.16 -12.70
N ALA A 59 29.95 33.39 -13.33
CA ALA A 59 31.24 33.51 -12.63
C ALA A 59 31.24 34.58 -11.54
N ARG A 60 30.59 35.73 -11.81
CA ARG A 60 30.42 36.81 -10.84
C ARG A 60 29.64 36.36 -9.60
N ARG A 61 28.58 35.57 -9.79
CA ARG A 61 27.76 35.06 -8.70
C ARG A 61 28.49 33.99 -7.88
N LEU A 62 29.28 33.14 -8.53
CA LEU A 62 30.14 32.17 -7.85
C LEU A 62 31.20 32.86 -6.99
N ALA A 63 31.82 33.95 -7.49
CA ALA A 63 32.80 34.74 -6.75
C ALA A 63 32.22 35.43 -5.50
N GLU A 64 30.94 35.82 -5.52
CA GLU A 64 30.23 36.37 -4.34
C GLU A 64 29.97 35.33 -3.25
N ILE A 65 29.88 34.04 -3.63
CA ILE A 65 29.49 32.93 -2.76
C ILE A 65 30.71 32.16 -2.22
N ALA A 66 31.80 32.13 -2.99
CA ALA A 66 32.98 31.35 -2.70
C ALA A 66 33.92 32.08 -1.72
N ASP A 67 34.10 31.53 -0.50
CA ASP A 67 35.19 31.90 0.41
C ASP A 67 36.58 31.45 -0.13
N ASP A 68 37.68 31.97 0.45
CA ASP A 68 39.09 31.61 0.17
C ASP A 68 39.41 30.09 0.29
N PHE A 69 38.47 29.29 0.81
CA PHE A 69 38.63 27.87 1.09
C PHE A 69 38.39 26.95 -0.12
N TRP A 70 37.82 27.45 -1.22
CA TRP A 70 37.31 26.61 -2.32
C TRP A 70 38.23 26.47 -3.54
N ALA A 71 39.34 27.24 -3.59
CA ALA A 71 40.39 27.19 -4.61
C ALA A 71 39.86 26.97 -6.05
N PHE A 72 39.14 27.95 -6.60
CA PHE A 72 38.73 27.95 -8.00
C PHE A 72 39.82 28.58 -8.89
N PRO A 73 39.90 28.21 -10.19
CA PRO A 73 40.79 28.86 -11.16
C PRO A 73 40.54 30.37 -11.26
N ALA A 74 41.59 31.16 -11.54
CA ALA A 74 41.49 32.63 -11.64
C ALA A 74 40.75 33.11 -12.91
N ASP A 75 40.88 32.38 -14.02
CA ASP A 75 40.21 32.67 -15.28
C ASP A 75 38.99 31.77 -15.46
N LEU A 76 37.80 32.30 -15.15
CA LEU A 76 36.52 31.59 -15.30
C LEU A 76 35.67 32.23 -16.41
N PRO A 77 35.06 31.43 -17.31
CA PRO A 77 34.11 31.93 -18.31
C PRO A 77 32.88 32.59 -17.66
N GLU A 78 32.18 33.45 -18.40
CA GLU A 78 31.03 34.23 -17.87
C GLU A 78 29.94 33.32 -17.26
N THR A 79 29.67 32.18 -17.89
CA THR A 79 28.79 31.12 -17.38
C THR A 79 29.59 29.84 -17.15
N ILE A 80 29.49 29.27 -15.95
CA ILE A 80 30.23 28.09 -15.51
C ILE A 80 29.26 26.92 -15.31
N LEU A 81 29.67 25.74 -15.78
CA LEU A 81 29.00 24.49 -15.48
C LEU A 81 29.77 23.74 -14.37
N LEU A 82 29.28 23.82 -13.13
CA LEU A 82 29.94 23.22 -11.98
C LEU A 82 29.46 21.78 -11.78
N VAL A 83 30.34 20.80 -11.99
CA VAL A 83 30.02 19.35 -12.00
C VAL A 83 30.62 18.66 -10.78
N ALA A 84 29.86 17.76 -10.14
CA ALA A 84 30.35 16.97 -9.02
C ALA A 84 31.40 15.93 -9.43
N ARG A 85 32.52 15.87 -8.69
CA ARG A 85 33.47 14.75 -8.79
C ARG A 85 32.81 13.42 -8.39
N PRO A 86 33.00 12.34 -9.16
CA PRO A 86 32.46 11.01 -8.87
C PRO A 86 33.07 10.43 -7.60
N ASP A 87 32.30 9.58 -6.92
CA ASP A 87 32.76 8.87 -5.73
C ASP A 87 33.77 7.78 -6.12
N ALA A 88 34.93 7.75 -5.46
CA ALA A 88 36.03 6.85 -5.80
C ALA A 88 35.63 5.36 -5.69
N ASP A 89 34.65 5.05 -4.84
CA ASP A 89 34.12 3.69 -4.65
C ASP A 89 33.29 3.19 -5.86
N ARG A 90 32.67 4.09 -6.65
CA ARG A 90 31.89 3.71 -7.86
C ARG A 90 32.79 3.27 -9.01
N TYR A 91 33.99 3.86 -9.11
CA TYR A 91 34.97 3.51 -10.15
C TYR A 91 35.43 2.05 -10.03
N GLN A 92 35.76 1.61 -8.81
CA GLN A 92 36.25 0.25 -8.57
C GLN A 92 35.22 -0.85 -8.90
N THR A 93 33.94 -0.50 -9.03
CA THR A 93 32.83 -1.45 -9.22
C THR A 93 32.21 -1.45 -10.62
N GLN A 94 32.35 -0.40 -11.43
CA GLN A 94 31.60 -0.24 -12.69
C GLN A 94 32.46 -0.06 -13.96
N GLY A 95 33.77 0.19 -13.84
CA GLY A 95 34.67 0.37 -14.99
C GLY A 95 34.70 1.79 -15.59
N LEU A 96 35.64 2.03 -16.51
CA LEU A 96 35.91 3.35 -17.13
C LEU A 96 34.76 3.84 -18.02
N GLU A 97 34.18 2.97 -18.84
CA GLU A 97 33.14 3.33 -19.81
C GLU A 97 31.86 3.82 -19.11
N ALA A 98 31.42 3.13 -18.06
CA ALA A 98 30.28 3.55 -17.25
C ALA A 98 30.50 4.93 -16.60
N LEU A 99 31.74 5.24 -16.22
CA LEU A 99 32.10 6.55 -15.68
C LEU A 99 32.07 7.64 -16.76
N LEU A 100 32.63 7.39 -17.94
CA LEU A 100 32.58 8.33 -19.06
C LEU A 100 31.14 8.60 -19.49
N ARG A 101 30.29 7.56 -19.57
CA ARG A 101 28.85 7.71 -19.85
C ARG A 101 28.13 8.53 -18.77
N ALA A 102 28.49 8.37 -17.50
CA ALA A 102 27.94 9.19 -16.40
C ALA A 102 28.35 10.67 -16.52
N TYR A 103 29.59 10.96 -16.93
CA TYR A 103 30.02 12.33 -17.21
C TYR A 103 29.33 12.91 -18.44
N TRP A 104 29.22 12.15 -19.52
CA TRP A 104 28.51 12.57 -20.74
C TRP A 104 27.08 13.00 -20.43
N ARG A 105 26.35 12.16 -19.69
CA ARG A 105 24.98 12.44 -19.25
C ARG A 105 24.88 13.76 -18.48
N ARG A 106 25.76 13.97 -17.49
CA ARG A 106 25.79 15.22 -16.70
C ARG A 106 26.10 16.44 -17.57
N LEU A 107 27.10 16.35 -18.44
CA LEU A 107 27.49 17.46 -19.32
C LEU A 107 26.35 17.83 -20.28
N PHE A 108 25.69 16.82 -20.84
CA PHE A 108 24.52 17.02 -21.69
C PHE A 108 23.39 17.75 -20.96
N HIS A 109 22.99 17.28 -19.78
CA HIS A 109 21.96 17.93 -18.96
C HIS A 109 22.33 19.38 -18.61
N GLY A 110 23.58 19.61 -18.23
CA GLY A 110 24.06 20.95 -17.90
C GLY A 110 24.05 21.95 -19.06
N GLN A 111 24.35 21.49 -20.27
CA GLN A 111 24.27 22.32 -21.48
C GLN A 111 22.82 22.61 -21.87
N LEU A 112 21.90 21.64 -21.66
CA LEU A 112 20.46 21.87 -21.82
C LEU A 112 19.97 22.97 -20.87
N ASP A 113 20.35 22.91 -19.59
CA ASP A 113 20.00 23.93 -18.58
C ASP A 113 20.48 25.33 -19.00
N ALA A 114 21.73 25.44 -19.47
CA ALA A 114 22.31 26.70 -19.94
C ALA A 114 21.53 27.25 -21.16
N ARG A 115 21.13 26.36 -22.08
CA ARG A 115 20.40 26.77 -23.29
C ARG A 115 18.96 27.18 -22.99
N LEU A 116 18.28 26.46 -22.10
CA LEU A 116 16.94 26.76 -21.62
C LEU A 116 16.87 28.12 -20.91
N ALA A 117 17.89 28.45 -20.11
CA ALA A 117 17.99 29.76 -19.45
C ALA A 117 18.07 30.93 -20.45
N GLY A 118 18.70 30.70 -21.62
CA GLY A 118 18.90 31.68 -22.67
C GLY A 118 17.81 31.75 -23.75
N LEU A 119 16.70 31.00 -23.62
CA LEU A 119 15.63 30.99 -24.63
C LEU A 119 14.89 32.33 -24.71
N ASP A 120 14.49 32.71 -25.93
CA ASP A 120 13.62 33.86 -26.18
C ASP A 120 12.15 33.56 -25.80
N ALA A 121 11.30 34.60 -25.81
CA ALA A 121 9.90 34.47 -25.42
C ALA A 121 9.09 33.58 -26.39
N ALA A 122 9.47 33.52 -27.67
CA ALA A 122 8.76 32.75 -28.69
C ALA A 122 9.02 31.24 -28.52
N ALA A 123 10.27 30.84 -28.28
CA ALA A 123 10.66 29.48 -27.96
C ALA A 123 10.01 29.01 -26.65
N ARG A 124 10.00 29.86 -25.60
CA ARG A 124 9.28 29.54 -24.35
C ARG A 124 7.78 29.33 -24.57
N ALA A 125 7.15 30.12 -25.43
CA ALA A 125 5.73 29.95 -25.76
C ALA A 125 5.46 28.64 -26.52
N ARG A 126 6.34 28.25 -27.46
CA ARG A 126 6.23 26.96 -28.17
C ARG A 126 6.43 25.78 -27.22
N ILE A 127 7.43 25.82 -26.34
CA ILE A 127 7.63 24.82 -25.28
C ILE A 127 6.40 24.76 -24.36
N ALA A 128 5.85 25.90 -23.94
CA ALA A 128 4.66 25.92 -23.10
C ALA A 128 3.41 25.35 -23.82
N ALA A 129 3.31 25.49 -25.14
CA ALA A 129 2.25 24.88 -25.94
C ALA A 129 2.44 23.35 -26.09
N ALA A 130 3.70 22.90 -26.25
CA ALA A 130 4.06 21.49 -26.34
C ALA A 130 3.95 20.74 -24.99
N VAL A 131 4.09 21.47 -23.88
CA VAL A 131 3.97 20.95 -22.50
C VAL A 131 2.71 21.54 -21.85
N PRO A 132 1.51 21.02 -22.21
CA PRO A 132 0.25 21.49 -21.65
C PRO A 132 0.19 21.27 -20.13
N PRO A 133 -0.75 21.91 -19.43
CA PRO A 133 -0.88 21.80 -17.97
C PRO A 133 -0.94 20.36 -17.43
N ASP A 134 -1.44 19.45 -18.26
CA ASP A 134 -1.53 18.02 -17.92
C ASP A 134 -0.15 17.36 -17.87
N ILE A 135 0.71 17.55 -18.88
CA ILE A 135 2.10 17.04 -18.84
C ILE A 135 2.90 17.76 -17.76
N LEU A 136 2.67 19.07 -17.58
CA LEU A 136 3.37 19.85 -16.56
C LEU A 136 3.05 19.39 -15.13
N GLY A 137 1.82 18.94 -14.88
CA GLY A 137 1.41 18.38 -13.59
C GLY A 137 2.19 17.11 -13.21
N GLU A 138 2.32 16.19 -14.16
CA GLU A 138 3.14 14.98 -13.98
C GLU A 138 4.62 15.33 -13.87
N ALA A 139 5.13 16.20 -14.72
CA ALA A 139 6.51 16.65 -14.68
C ALA A 139 6.86 17.23 -13.30
N ARG A 140 6.02 18.12 -12.76
CA ARG A 140 6.18 18.65 -11.40
C ARG A 140 6.22 17.53 -10.36
N ALA A 141 5.27 16.58 -10.44
CA ALA A 141 5.19 15.45 -9.53
C ALA A 141 6.49 14.63 -9.47
N VAL A 142 7.00 14.28 -10.65
CA VAL A 142 8.20 13.45 -10.83
C VAL A 142 9.44 14.22 -10.38
N LEU A 143 9.61 15.45 -10.85
CA LEU A 143 10.80 16.25 -10.56
C LEU A 143 10.88 16.66 -9.08
N GLU A 144 9.75 16.90 -8.41
CA GLU A 144 9.74 17.12 -6.96
C GLU A 144 10.09 15.84 -6.19
N GLN A 145 9.63 14.68 -6.67
CA GLN A 145 9.90 13.37 -6.07
C GLN A 145 11.37 12.98 -6.21
N GLU A 146 11.97 13.23 -7.38
CA GLU A 146 13.39 12.99 -7.67
C GLU A 146 14.33 14.09 -7.15
N LEU A 147 13.77 15.13 -6.52
CA LEU A 147 14.51 16.30 -6.02
C LEU A 147 15.27 17.04 -7.13
N ALA A 148 14.72 17.13 -8.33
CA ALA A 148 15.24 17.99 -9.40
C ALA A 148 14.78 19.45 -9.22
N VAL A 149 13.53 19.65 -8.78
CA VAL A 149 12.96 20.98 -8.47
C VAL A 149 12.54 21.12 -6.99
N GLY A 150 12.45 22.36 -6.51
CA GLY A 150 11.86 22.68 -5.20
C GLY A 150 10.33 22.73 -5.25
N ARG A 151 9.66 22.52 -4.11
CA ARG A 151 8.19 22.56 -4.01
C ARG A 151 7.57 23.91 -4.39
N ASP A 152 8.31 25.00 -4.18
CA ASP A 152 7.85 26.36 -4.49
C ASP A 152 8.33 26.82 -5.89
N ALA A 153 8.82 25.90 -6.73
CA ALA A 153 9.28 26.23 -8.07
C ALA A 153 8.11 26.68 -8.96
N GLY A 154 8.25 27.83 -9.62
CA GLY A 154 7.28 28.31 -10.60
C GLY A 154 7.21 27.40 -11.83
N ASP A 155 6.12 27.49 -12.59
CA ASP A 155 5.84 26.64 -13.75
C ASP A 155 6.95 26.67 -14.81
N ASP A 156 7.58 27.83 -15.05
CA ASP A 156 8.65 27.96 -16.03
C ASP A 156 9.91 27.20 -15.63
N ALA A 157 10.24 27.20 -14.33
CA ALA A 157 11.37 26.43 -13.82
C ALA A 157 11.11 24.92 -13.93
N VAL A 158 9.87 24.49 -13.70
CA VAL A 158 9.48 23.08 -13.87
C VAL A 158 9.49 22.68 -15.35
N ARG A 159 9.00 23.53 -16.25
CA ARG A 159 9.05 23.27 -17.71
C ARG A 159 10.49 23.12 -18.19
N ALA A 160 11.37 24.05 -17.83
CA ALA A 160 12.78 23.97 -18.22
C ALA A 160 13.40 22.66 -17.72
N GLU A 161 13.23 22.35 -16.44
CA GLU A 161 13.77 21.13 -15.85
C GLU A 161 13.22 19.85 -16.50
N PHE A 162 11.92 19.86 -16.80
CA PHE A 162 11.26 18.76 -17.49
C PHE A 162 11.86 18.53 -18.87
N VAL A 163 12.02 19.59 -19.68
CA VAL A 163 12.61 19.48 -21.02
C VAL A 163 14.03 18.92 -20.94
N ALA A 164 14.86 19.42 -20.00
CA ALA A 164 16.21 18.93 -19.79
C ALA A 164 16.23 17.43 -19.44
N THR A 165 15.43 17.04 -18.43
CA THR A 165 15.34 15.66 -17.96
C THR A 165 14.77 14.72 -19.04
N PHE A 166 13.73 15.14 -19.75
CA PHE A 166 13.09 14.34 -20.80
C PHE A 166 14.05 14.06 -21.95
N LEU A 167 14.74 15.09 -22.46
CA LEU A 167 15.72 14.93 -23.54
C LEU A 167 16.96 14.13 -23.08
N GLU A 168 17.40 14.29 -21.83
CA GLU A 168 18.44 13.45 -21.23
C GLU A 168 18.03 11.96 -21.24
N LEU A 169 16.82 11.63 -20.79
CA LEU A 169 16.32 10.26 -20.80
C LEU A 169 16.20 9.72 -22.22
N ARG A 170 15.68 10.50 -23.17
CA ARG A 170 15.61 10.11 -24.58
C ARG A 170 16.98 9.79 -25.19
N GLY A 171 18.02 10.55 -24.84
CA GLY A 171 19.38 10.33 -25.37
C GLY A 171 20.12 9.16 -24.72
N PHE A 172 19.90 8.89 -23.44
CA PHE A 172 20.71 7.93 -22.68
C PHE A 172 19.97 6.65 -22.26
N ALA A 173 18.64 6.67 -22.15
CA ALA A 173 17.81 5.58 -21.65
C ALA A 173 16.36 5.70 -22.18
N PRO A 174 16.12 5.52 -23.50
CA PRO A 174 14.80 5.72 -24.09
C PRO A 174 13.73 4.79 -23.49
N ASP A 175 14.10 3.56 -23.12
CA ASP A 175 13.19 2.53 -22.59
C ASP A 175 12.57 2.88 -21.24
N VAL A 176 13.19 3.80 -20.48
CA VAL A 176 12.67 4.19 -19.14
C VAL A 176 11.87 5.49 -19.16
N VAL A 177 11.67 6.10 -20.34
CA VAL A 177 10.89 7.35 -20.45
C VAL A 177 9.46 7.13 -19.97
N GLY A 178 8.83 6.02 -20.35
CA GLY A 178 7.50 5.63 -19.87
C GLY A 178 7.43 5.35 -18.36
N ASP A 179 8.55 5.09 -17.70
CA ASP A 179 8.62 4.91 -16.24
C ASP A 179 8.69 6.25 -15.50
N TRP A 180 9.25 7.25 -16.17
CA TRP A 180 9.39 8.60 -15.66
C TRP A 180 8.16 9.44 -15.92
N PHE A 181 7.64 9.40 -17.14
CA PHE A 181 6.52 10.21 -17.59
C PHE A 181 5.48 9.33 -18.30
N PRO A 182 4.82 8.41 -17.58
CA PRO A 182 3.83 7.49 -18.15
C PRO A 182 2.63 8.18 -18.80
N ALA A 183 2.33 9.44 -18.48
CA ALA A 183 1.22 10.15 -19.13
C ALA A 183 1.55 10.60 -20.58
N ILE A 184 2.81 10.49 -21.02
CA ILE A 184 3.24 10.84 -22.37
C ILE A 184 3.01 9.64 -23.30
N ALA A 185 1.95 9.70 -24.11
CA ALA A 185 1.61 8.63 -25.04
C ALA A 185 2.61 8.48 -26.20
N ASP A 186 3.09 9.61 -26.74
CA ASP A 186 4.06 9.63 -27.85
C ASP A 186 5.29 10.48 -27.47
N ALA A 187 6.32 9.81 -26.97
CA ALA A 187 7.56 10.44 -26.58
C ALA A 187 8.42 10.88 -27.79
N ASP A 188 8.25 10.24 -28.95
CA ASP A 188 9.01 10.59 -30.16
C ASP A 188 8.47 11.91 -30.72
N ALA A 189 7.14 12.03 -30.87
CA ALA A 189 6.51 13.26 -31.31
C ALA A 189 6.82 14.45 -30.38
N LEU A 190 6.86 14.24 -29.07
CA LEU A 190 7.24 15.29 -28.13
C LEU A 190 8.73 15.68 -28.25
N ALA A 191 9.62 14.71 -28.49
CA ALA A 191 11.04 14.98 -28.71
C ALA A 191 11.29 15.76 -30.01
N ASP A 192 10.53 15.47 -31.07
CA ASP A 192 10.62 16.20 -32.35
C ASP A 192 10.22 17.67 -32.23
N VAL A 193 9.34 18.01 -31.28
CA VAL A 193 8.94 19.40 -30.99
C VAL A 193 9.94 20.09 -30.06
N LEU A 194 10.40 19.42 -28.99
CA LEU A 194 11.26 20.03 -27.97
C LEU A 194 12.74 20.09 -28.37
N GLY A 195 13.24 19.07 -29.07
CA GLY A 195 14.64 18.93 -29.44
C GLY A 195 15.20 20.10 -30.25
N PRO A 196 14.50 20.57 -31.31
CA PRO A 196 14.95 21.70 -32.12
C PRO A 196 15.05 23.02 -31.35
N GLU A 197 14.18 23.27 -30.36
CA GLU A 197 14.18 24.52 -29.58
C GLU A 197 15.47 24.73 -28.79
N VAL A 198 16.17 23.63 -28.44
CA VAL A 198 17.42 23.66 -27.67
C VAL A 198 18.61 23.06 -28.43
N ALA A 199 18.44 22.72 -29.71
CA ALA A 199 19.44 22.01 -30.52
C ALA A 199 19.96 20.72 -29.84
N ALA A 200 19.05 19.91 -29.30
CA ALA A 200 19.38 18.75 -28.47
C ALA A 200 20.32 17.74 -29.15
N GLY A 201 20.12 17.46 -30.44
CA GLY A 201 20.97 16.53 -31.21
C GLY A 201 22.43 17.01 -31.32
N ASP A 202 22.62 18.30 -31.60
CA ASP A 202 23.95 18.91 -31.68
C ASP A 202 24.66 18.90 -30.32
N LEU A 203 23.92 19.22 -29.24
CA LEU A 203 24.45 19.18 -27.87
C LEU A 203 24.82 17.75 -27.44
N PHE A 204 24.04 16.75 -27.83
CA PHE A 204 24.30 15.34 -27.49
C PHE A 204 25.60 14.87 -28.11
N ALA A 205 25.81 15.19 -29.39
CA ALA A 205 27.05 14.90 -30.11
C ALA A 205 28.24 15.70 -29.55
N ALA A 206 28.06 16.98 -29.26
CA ALA A 206 29.13 17.87 -28.79
C ALA A 206 29.65 17.52 -27.39
N THR A 207 28.80 16.99 -26.49
CA THR A 207 29.15 16.68 -25.09
C THR A 207 29.79 15.31 -24.89
N ARG A 208 30.00 14.54 -25.96
CA ARG A 208 30.53 13.16 -25.91
C ARG A 208 32.02 13.12 -25.51
N PRO A 209 32.39 12.42 -24.42
CA PRO A 209 33.79 12.24 -24.02
C PRO A 209 34.60 11.41 -25.03
N ALA A 210 35.92 11.65 -25.09
CA ALA A 210 36.84 10.80 -25.83
C ALA A 210 36.90 9.39 -25.18
N GLY A 211 36.80 8.33 -25.99
CA GLY A 211 36.92 6.94 -25.50
C GLY A 211 35.63 6.13 -25.46
N ILE A 212 34.49 6.69 -25.89
CA ILE A 212 33.28 5.93 -26.24
C ILE A 212 33.26 5.81 -27.77
N GLU A 213 33.47 4.63 -28.35
CA GLU A 213 33.37 4.39 -29.81
C GLU A 213 31.90 4.32 -30.26
N SER A 214 31.61 4.66 -31.52
CA SER A 214 30.24 4.73 -32.08
C SER A 214 29.67 3.35 -32.38
N ASP A 215 28.35 3.22 -32.19
CA ASP A 215 27.49 2.03 -32.33
C ASP A 215 27.70 0.94 -31.27
N ASP A 216 26.99 1.09 -30.15
CA ASP A 216 26.46 -0.07 -29.43
C ASP A 216 25.02 0.24 -29.02
N ASP A 217 24.11 -0.63 -29.49
CA ASP A 217 22.73 -0.77 -29.05
C ASP A 217 22.62 -0.65 -27.52
N PRO A 218 21.47 -0.17 -26.97
CA PRO A 218 21.23 -0.25 -25.53
C PRO A 218 21.41 -1.70 -25.08
N ALA A 219 22.52 -1.93 -24.36
CA ALA A 219 22.96 -3.17 -23.75
C ALA A 219 22.00 -4.35 -23.94
N GLU A 220 22.33 -5.26 -24.87
CA GLU A 220 21.69 -6.57 -24.92
C GLU A 220 21.59 -7.13 -23.49
N PRO A 221 20.40 -7.57 -23.04
CA PRO A 221 20.29 -8.24 -21.76
C PRO A 221 21.21 -9.45 -21.83
N VAL A 222 22.28 -9.42 -21.02
CA VAL A 222 23.21 -10.54 -20.84
C VAL A 222 22.38 -11.81 -20.74
N ALA A 223 22.42 -12.61 -21.81
CA ALA A 223 21.76 -13.91 -21.82
C ALA A 223 22.32 -14.69 -20.64
N ILE A 224 21.48 -14.89 -19.63
CA ILE A 224 21.81 -15.74 -18.50
C ILE A 224 22.02 -17.11 -19.13
N ARG A 225 23.28 -17.56 -19.23
CA ARG A 225 23.58 -18.94 -19.59
C ARG A 225 22.69 -19.83 -18.72
N PRO A 226 21.95 -20.79 -19.29
CA PRO A 226 21.06 -21.64 -18.54
C PRO A 226 21.85 -22.17 -17.35
N VAL A 227 21.36 -21.87 -16.14
CA VAL A 227 21.95 -22.35 -14.91
C VAL A 227 22.11 -23.85 -15.11
N ALA A 228 23.37 -24.28 -15.25
CA ALA A 228 23.70 -25.69 -15.41
C ALA A 228 22.88 -26.44 -14.39
N ALA A 229 21.92 -27.25 -14.89
CA ALA A 229 20.86 -27.87 -14.11
C ALA A 229 21.43 -28.27 -12.76
N ALA A 230 20.92 -27.66 -11.68
CA ALA A 230 21.44 -27.81 -10.34
C ALA A 230 21.64 -29.30 -10.05
N ARG A 231 22.88 -29.78 -10.22
CA ARG A 231 23.29 -31.12 -9.85
C ARG A 231 23.05 -31.15 -8.35
N GLY A 232 22.04 -31.91 -7.93
CA GLY A 232 21.55 -31.92 -6.57
C GLY A 232 22.70 -32.02 -5.56
N MET A 233 22.53 -31.30 -4.46
CA MET A 233 23.40 -31.14 -3.28
C MET A 233 23.72 -32.45 -2.53
N LEU A 234 23.61 -33.62 -3.17
CA LEU A 234 23.94 -34.90 -2.57
C LEU A 234 25.44 -35.16 -2.74
N PRO A 235 26.17 -35.40 -1.64
CA PRO A 235 27.60 -35.66 -1.70
C PRO A 235 27.90 -36.95 -2.47
N ALA A 236 29.08 -37.01 -3.11
CA ALA A 236 29.45 -38.06 -4.07
C ALA A 236 29.43 -39.51 -3.51
N TRP A 237 29.43 -39.67 -2.19
CA TRP A 237 29.35 -40.96 -1.48
C TRP A 237 27.93 -41.51 -1.33
N TRP A 238 26.89 -40.73 -1.68
CA TRP A 238 25.51 -41.22 -1.63
C TRP A 238 25.23 -42.19 -2.81
N PRO A 239 24.70 -43.40 -2.56
CA PRO A 239 24.44 -44.36 -3.62
C PRO A 239 23.44 -43.78 -4.64
N ARG A 240 23.90 -43.62 -5.89
CA ARG A 240 23.03 -43.19 -6.99
C ARG A 240 22.13 -44.36 -7.39
N PRO A 241 20.81 -44.17 -7.44
CA PRO A 241 19.90 -45.24 -7.84
C PRO A 241 20.18 -45.67 -9.27
N THR A 242 20.17 -46.98 -9.54
CA THR A 242 20.37 -47.53 -10.89
C THR A 242 19.20 -47.16 -11.81
N ALA A 243 19.46 -47.07 -13.12
CA ALA A 243 18.40 -46.80 -14.11
C ALA A 243 17.24 -47.81 -14.02
N ALA A 244 17.55 -49.09 -13.75
CA ALA A 244 16.52 -50.13 -13.53
C ALA A 244 15.68 -49.89 -12.27
N PHE A 245 16.28 -49.42 -11.17
CA PHE A 245 15.55 -49.06 -9.95
C PHE A 245 14.62 -47.86 -10.19
N LEU A 246 15.11 -46.84 -10.90
CA LEU A 246 14.33 -45.65 -11.26
C LEU A 246 13.16 -45.99 -12.19
N ARG A 247 13.35 -46.84 -13.21
CA ARG A 247 12.27 -47.32 -14.09
C ARG A 247 11.20 -48.09 -13.31
N ARG A 248 11.60 -49.05 -12.45
CA ARG A 248 10.65 -49.72 -11.54
C ARG A 248 9.99 -48.75 -10.56
N GLY A 249 10.68 -47.68 -10.18
CA GLY A 249 10.13 -46.59 -9.38
C GLY A 249 9.05 -45.83 -10.13
N ALA A 250 9.30 -45.50 -11.39
CA ALA A 250 8.38 -44.82 -12.28
C ALA A 250 7.12 -45.67 -12.55
N ASP A 251 7.26 -46.95 -12.88
CA ASP A 251 6.11 -47.84 -13.12
C ASP A 251 5.25 -47.98 -11.84
N ARG A 252 5.90 -48.11 -10.66
CA ARG A 252 5.19 -48.12 -9.36
C ARG A 252 4.51 -46.79 -9.04
N ALA A 253 5.06 -45.67 -9.48
CA ALA A 253 4.47 -44.34 -9.28
C ALA A 253 3.27 -44.13 -10.22
N ALA A 254 3.40 -44.52 -11.49
CA ALA A 254 2.33 -44.49 -12.48
C ALA A 254 1.15 -45.39 -12.06
N ALA A 255 1.42 -46.60 -11.57
CA ALA A 255 0.39 -47.51 -11.04
C ALA A 255 -0.36 -46.93 -9.82
N ARG A 256 0.26 -46.00 -9.08
CA ARG A 256 -0.37 -45.26 -7.97
C ARG A 256 -1.02 -43.94 -8.40
N GLY A 257 -1.04 -43.63 -9.71
CA GLY A 257 -1.57 -42.39 -10.27
C GLY A 257 -0.67 -41.16 -10.13
N ASN A 258 0.59 -41.33 -9.70
CA ASN A 258 1.58 -40.27 -9.56
C ASN A 258 2.42 -40.14 -10.84
N LEU A 259 1.80 -39.60 -11.89
CA LEU A 259 2.38 -39.44 -13.22
C LEU A 259 3.58 -38.48 -13.23
N VAL A 260 3.57 -37.42 -12.40
CA VAL A 260 4.71 -36.49 -12.31
C VAL A 260 5.94 -37.20 -11.77
N ARG A 261 5.80 -37.99 -10.70
CA ARG A 261 6.92 -38.77 -10.17
C ARG A 261 7.42 -39.79 -11.19
N ALA A 262 6.52 -40.43 -11.95
CA ALA A 262 6.88 -41.34 -13.03
C ALA A 262 7.71 -40.64 -14.12
N ILE A 263 7.23 -39.51 -14.64
CA ILE A 263 7.93 -38.68 -15.65
C ILE A 263 9.32 -38.25 -15.16
N LEU A 264 9.42 -37.77 -13.91
CA LEU A 264 10.70 -37.31 -13.35
C LEU A 264 11.69 -38.45 -13.13
N ASP A 265 11.24 -39.61 -12.62
CA ASP A 265 12.10 -40.76 -12.39
C ASP A 265 12.51 -41.43 -13.74
N GLU A 266 11.68 -41.34 -14.79
CA GLU A 266 12.03 -41.72 -16.17
C GLU A 266 13.15 -40.84 -16.75
N LEU A 267 13.04 -39.52 -16.60
CA LEU A 267 14.09 -38.58 -17.01
C LEU A 267 15.41 -38.81 -16.26
N ARG A 268 15.35 -39.11 -14.95
CA ARG A 268 16.56 -39.51 -14.19
C ARG A 268 17.12 -40.84 -14.67
N ALA A 269 16.28 -41.80 -15.05
CA ALA A 269 16.74 -43.09 -15.56
C ALA A 269 17.43 -42.95 -16.93
N ALA A 270 16.90 -42.08 -17.80
CA ALA A 270 17.48 -41.78 -19.10
C ALA A 270 18.85 -41.10 -18.98
N THR A 271 18.96 -40.07 -18.13
CA THR A 271 20.23 -39.36 -17.86
C THR A 271 21.28 -40.21 -17.13
N ALA A 272 20.87 -41.28 -16.43
CA ALA A 272 21.77 -42.23 -15.79
C ALA A 272 22.27 -43.34 -16.73
N GLY A 273 21.58 -43.57 -17.86
CA GLY A 273 21.82 -44.71 -18.76
C GLY A 273 22.52 -44.37 -20.09
N ASP A 274 22.46 -43.13 -20.56
CA ASP A 274 22.99 -42.74 -21.88
C ASP A 274 23.65 -41.33 -21.82
N ARG A 275 24.84 -41.18 -22.42
CA ARG A 275 25.60 -39.91 -22.46
C ARG A 275 25.38 -39.13 -23.77
N SER A 276 24.57 -39.63 -24.70
CA SER A 276 24.51 -39.14 -26.08
C SER A 276 23.12 -38.70 -26.58
N GLY A 277 22.02 -39.15 -25.96
CA GLY A 277 20.65 -38.79 -26.36
C GLY A 277 20.00 -37.70 -25.50
N ALA A 278 19.16 -36.85 -26.12
CA ALA A 278 18.27 -35.96 -25.39
C ALA A 278 17.31 -36.80 -24.53
N ALA A 279 17.38 -36.65 -23.20
CA ALA A 279 16.55 -37.43 -22.28
C ALA A 279 15.08 -37.00 -22.37
N GLU A 280 14.22 -37.87 -22.92
CA GLU A 280 12.77 -37.63 -23.01
C GLU A 280 11.96 -38.55 -22.09
N PRO A 281 10.86 -38.06 -21.50
CA PRO A 281 9.92 -38.89 -20.75
C PRO A 281 9.03 -39.72 -21.69
N ARG A 282 8.42 -40.81 -21.20
CA ARG A 282 7.51 -41.63 -22.03
C ARG A 282 6.31 -40.80 -22.49
N ALA A 283 6.05 -40.80 -23.79
CA ALA A 283 4.95 -40.05 -24.40
C ALA A 283 3.58 -40.42 -23.82
N ASP A 284 3.35 -41.71 -23.52
CA ASP A 284 2.08 -42.19 -22.96
C ASP A 284 1.77 -41.59 -21.59
N HIS A 285 2.77 -41.48 -20.70
CA HIS A 285 2.59 -40.88 -19.38
C HIS A 285 2.34 -39.37 -19.46
N VAL A 286 3.03 -38.67 -20.38
CA VAL A 286 2.81 -37.23 -20.63
C VAL A 286 1.42 -36.99 -21.22
N ALA A 287 1.00 -37.79 -22.20
CA ALA A 287 -0.32 -37.67 -22.82
C ALA A 287 -1.45 -38.01 -21.85
N ALA A 288 -1.26 -39.05 -21.01
CA ALA A 288 -2.20 -39.38 -19.94
C ALA A 288 -2.31 -38.24 -18.91
N PHE A 289 -1.19 -37.61 -18.55
CA PHE A 289 -1.21 -36.47 -17.63
C PHE A 289 -1.86 -35.24 -18.26
N ALA A 290 -1.57 -34.92 -19.53
CA ALA A 290 -2.19 -33.83 -20.27
C ALA A 290 -3.71 -33.97 -20.35
N ARG A 291 -4.25 -35.17 -20.64
CA ARG A 291 -5.69 -35.43 -20.63
C ARG A 291 -6.34 -35.16 -19.27
N ARG A 292 -5.66 -35.52 -18.17
CA ARG A 292 -6.13 -35.24 -16.81
C ARG A 292 -6.18 -33.74 -16.53
N VAL A 293 -5.16 -32.99 -16.96
CA VAL A 293 -5.11 -31.53 -16.82
C VAL A 293 -6.22 -30.87 -17.65
N VAL A 294 -6.44 -31.30 -18.90
CA VAL A 294 -7.52 -30.80 -19.75
C VAL A 294 -8.89 -31.04 -19.11
N HIS A 295 -9.13 -32.26 -18.63
CA HIS A 295 -10.37 -32.58 -17.92
C HIS A 295 -10.57 -31.72 -16.66
N ALA A 296 -9.53 -31.55 -15.85
CA ALA A 296 -9.60 -30.79 -14.60
C ALA A 296 -9.69 -29.27 -14.80
N SER A 297 -9.15 -28.74 -15.91
CA SER A 297 -9.26 -27.32 -16.29
C SER A 297 -10.54 -26.99 -17.05
N GLY A 298 -11.32 -28.00 -17.47
CA GLY A 298 -12.51 -27.82 -18.31
C GLY A 298 -12.18 -27.36 -19.74
N ALA A 299 -10.94 -27.58 -20.19
CA ALA A 299 -10.53 -27.28 -21.56
C ALA A 299 -11.04 -28.35 -22.55
N GLY A 300 -11.18 -27.99 -23.83
CA GLY A 300 -11.56 -28.94 -24.89
C GLY A 300 -10.44 -29.95 -25.20
N GLU A 301 -10.79 -31.11 -25.79
CA GLU A 301 -9.80 -32.15 -26.13
C GLU A 301 -8.68 -31.65 -27.06
N GLU A 302 -8.96 -30.64 -27.88
CA GLU A 302 -7.99 -29.99 -28.77
C GLU A 302 -6.77 -29.43 -28.02
N ALA A 303 -6.92 -29.07 -26.74
CA ALA A 303 -5.83 -28.55 -25.91
C ALA A 303 -4.87 -29.65 -25.41
N VAL A 304 -5.19 -30.94 -25.53
CA VAL A 304 -4.38 -32.04 -24.99
C VAL A 304 -2.96 -32.04 -25.58
N ALA A 305 -2.83 -31.80 -26.88
CA ALA A 305 -1.53 -31.76 -27.55
C ALA A 305 -0.66 -30.59 -27.04
N ARG A 306 -1.25 -29.40 -26.88
CA ARG A 306 -0.59 -28.20 -26.34
C ARG A 306 -0.12 -28.42 -24.90
N TRP A 307 -0.98 -28.99 -24.06
CA TRP A 307 -0.63 -29.35 -22.67
C TRP A 307 0.47 -30.41 -22.60
N ALA A 308 0.43 -31.42 -23.47
CA ALA A 308 1.47 -32.46 -23.51
C ALA A 308 2.84 -31.88 -23.89
N ALA A 309 2.88 -30.93 -24.85
CA ALA A 309 4.11 -30.23 -25.21
C ALA A 309 4.64 -29.38 -24.04
N PHE A 310 3.78 -28.60 -23.39
CA PHE A 310 4.14 -27.79 -22.23
C PHE A 310 4.68 -28.64 -21.06
N ILE A 311 3.96 -29.70 -20.67
CA ILE A 311 4.37 -30.62 -19.60
C ILE A 311 5.74 -31.24 -19.91
N ARG A 312 5.98 -31.64 -21.16
CA ARG A 312 7.26 -32.19 -21.60
C ARG A 312 8.39 -31.16 -21.45
N GLY A 313 8.18 -29.93 -21.93
CA GLY A 313 9.17 -28.85 -21.82
C GLY A 313 9.55 -28.57 -20.36
N VAL A 314 8.55 -28.38 -19.48
CA VAL A 314 8.77 -28.15 -18.05
C VAL A 314 9.50 -29.34 -17.39
N ALA A 315 9.13 -30.57 -17.75
CA ALA A 315 9.76 -31.77 -17.22
C ALA A 315 11.24 -31.88 -17.62
N VAL A 316 11.58 -31.58 -18.88
CA VAL A 316 12.97 -31.57 -19.36
C VAL A 316 13.80 -30.52 -18.62
N VAL A 317 13.27 -29.30 -18.48
CA VAL A 317 13.94 -28.22 -17.71
C VAL A 317 14.19 -28.61 -16.26
N SER A 318 13.32 -29.42 -15.65
CA SER A 318 13.51 -29.90 -14.28
C SER A 318 14.71 -30.84 -14.10
N GLY A 319 15.28 -31.37 -15.19
CA GLY A 319 16.37 -32.35 -15.17
C GLY A 319 16.01 -33.62 -14.41
N GLY A 320 14.72 -33.96 -14.33
CA GLY A 320 14.19 -35.05 -13.52
C GLY A 320 14.23 -34.80 -12.01
N SER A 321 14.69 -33.66 -11.49
CA SER A 321 14.78 -33.40 -10.05
C SER A 321 13.45 -32.94 -9.46
N ALA A 322 12.93 -33.66 -8.46
CA ALA A 322 11.67 -33.32 -7.76
C ALA A 322 11.76 -32.07 -6.86
N TRP A 323 12.97 -31.52 -6.68
CA TRP A 323 13.23 -30.36 -5.83
C TRP A 323 13.32 -29.05 -6.61
N THR A 324 13.32 -29.11 -7.95
CA THR A 324 13.35 -27.91 -8.79
C THR A 324 12.00 -27.20 -8.79
N ALA A 325 12.02 -25.89 -9.02
CA ALA A 325 10.80 -25.11 -9.13
C ALA A 325 9.93 -25.56 -10.33
N SER A 326 10.53 -25.97 -11.45
CA SER A 326 9.83 -26.56 -12.60
C SER A 326 9.11 -27.87 -12.23
N ALA A 327 9.74 -28.76 -11.43
CA ALA A 327 9.06 -29.95 -10.94
C ALA A 327 7.92 -29.63 -9.97
N ARG A 328 8.05 -28.58 -9.15
CA ARG A 328 6.96 -28.12 -8.27
C ARG A 328 5.75 -27.64 -9.07
N LEU A 329 5.96 -27.01 -10.23
CA LEU A 329 4.88 -26.64 -11.15
C LEU A 329 4.10 -27.87 -11.61
N LEU A 330 4.80 -28.93 -12.01
CA LEU A 330 4.16 -30.19 -12.40
C LEU A 330 3.38 -30.83 -11.24
N PHE A 331 3.91 -30.80 -10.02
CA PHE A 331 3.18 -31.28 -8.85
C PHE A 331 1.93 -30.45 -8.53
N ASP A 332 1.97 -29.14 -8.73
CA ASP A 332 0.79 -28.26 -8.56
C ASP A 332 -0.30 -28.64 -9.58
N LEU A 333 0.05 -28.89 -10.85
CA LEU A 333 -0.87 -29.42 -11.88
C LEU A 333 -1.42 -30.81 -11.55
N GLN A 334 -0.60 -31.69 -10.96
CA GLN A 334 -1.08 -33.01 -10.54
C GLN A 334 -2.07 -32.93 -9.39
N LYS A 335 -1.88 -32.00 -8.45
CA LYS A 335 -2.85 -31.76 -7.38
C LYS A 335 -4.18 -31.27 -7.93
N LEU A 336 -4.15 -30.34 -8.88
CA LEU A 336 -5.32 -29.90 -9.63
C LEU A 336 -6.10 -31.09 -10.23
N CYS A 337 -5.40 -32.07 -10.84
CA CYS A 337 -6.04 -33.28 -11.38
C CYS A 337 -6.63 -34.16 -10.27
N VAL A 338 -5.89 -34.36 -9.18
CA VAL A 338 -6.31 -35.22 -8.06
C VAL A 338 -7.58 -34.68 -7.40
N ASP A 339 -7.67 -33.36 -7.18
CA ASP A 339 -8.86 -32.72 -6.60
C ASP A 339 -10.04 -32.70 -7.58
N ALA A 340 -9.78 -32.66 -8.88
CA ALA A 340 -10.82 -32.80 -9.89
C ALA A 340 -11.37 -34.24 -9.97
N GLU A 341 -10.58 -35.26 -9.66
CA GLU A 341 -10.96 -36.68 -9.79
C GLU A 341 -11.51 -37.29 -8.50
N ARG A 342 -11.08 -36.80 -7.33
CA ARG A 342 -11.40 -37.41 -6.03
C ARG A 342 -12.30 -36.51 -5.21
N GLU A 343 -13.24 -37.12 -4.49
CA GLU A 343 -14.06 -36.41 -3.53
C GLU A 343 -13.29 -36.17 -2.23
N SER A 344 -13.38 -34.95 -1.70
CA SER A 344 -12.79 -34.55 -0.42
C SER A 344 -13.83 -34.61 0.70
N TYR A 345 -13.40 -35.11 1.87
CA TYR A 345 -14.22 -35.26 3.06
C TYR A 345 -13.55 -34.67 4.30
N ALA A 346 -14.33 -33.97 5.12
CA ALA A 346 -13.93 -33.59 6.48
C ALA A 346 -14.32 -34.68 7.48
N THR A 347 -13.39 -35.03 8.38
CA THR A 347 -13.66 -35.95 9.51
C THR A 347 -14.16 -35.17 10.73
N ARG A 348 -15.26 -35.63 11.34
CA ARG A 348 -15.94 -34.94 12.44
C ARG A 348 -16.04 -35.81 13.69
N LEU A 349 -14.90 -36.34 14.14
CA LEU A 349 -14.84 -37.29 15.26
C LEU A 349 -15.52 -36.75 16.54
N LEU A 350 -15.22 -35.52 16.94
CA LEU A 350 -15.82 -34.91 18.15
C LEU A 350 -17.34 -34.76 18.04
N SER A 351 -17.85 -34.35 16.86
CA SER A 351 -19.30 -34.24 16.64
C SER A 351 -19.99 -35.59 16.54
N TRP A 352 -19.32 -36.59 15.95
CA TRP A 352 -19.80 -37.96 15.87
C TRP A 352 -19.93 -38.55 17.28
N LEU A 353 -18.89 -38.42 18.11
CA LEU A 353 -18.90 -38.84 19.52
C LEU A 353 -19.98 -38.11 20.32
N ALA A 354 -20.03 -36.77 20.26
CA ALA A 354 -21.00 -35.96 21.01
C ALA A 354 -22.46 -36.22 20.61
N SER A 355 -22.69 -36.64 19.37
CA SER A 355 -24.03 -37.00 18.87
C SER A 355 -24.39 -38.48 19.07
N ALA A 356 -23.55 -39.26 19.76
CA ALA A 356 -23.67 -40.71 19.90
C ALA A 356 -23.88 -41.42 18.55
N GLY A 357 -23.15 -40.97 17.51
CA GLY A 357 -23.19 -41.55 16.17
C GLY A 357 -24.34 -41.09 15.27
N ARG A 358 -25.23 -40.20 15.73
CA ARG A 358 -26.34 -39.67 14.91
C ARG A 358 -25.87 -38.78 13.76
N ARG A 359 -24.74 -38.09 13.92
CA ARG A 359 -24.10 -37.31 12.85
C ARG A 359 -23.03 -38.17 12.18
N PRO A 360 -22.90 -38.19 10.84
CA PRO A 360 -21.90 -39.00 10.16
C PRO A 360 -20.47 -38.56 10.51
N LEU A 361 -19.54 -39.53 10.54
CA LEU A 361 -18.12 -39.29 10.81
C LEU A 361 -17.46 -38.46 9.69
N THR A 362 -17.85 -38.69 8.44
CA THR A 362 -17.36 -37.97 7.26
C THR A 362 -18.43 -37.03 6.72
N LYS A 363 -18.05 -35.78 6.38
CA LYS A 363 -18.90 -34.83 5.64
C LYS A 363 -18.24 -34.57 4.28
N PRO A 364 -18.96 -34.73 3.15
CA PRO A 364 -18.45 -34.36 1.84
C PRO A 364 -18.24 -32.84 1.72
N LEU A 365 -17.23 -32.44 0.95
CA LEU A 365 -16.85 -31.04 0.75
C LEU A 365 -16.84 -30.59 -0.74
N PRO A 366 -17.97 -30.68 -1.47
CA PRO A 366 -18.05 -30.22 -2.87
C PRO A 366 -17.68 -28.74 -3.11
N CYS A 367 -18.05 -27.79 -2.24
CA CYS A 367 -17.68 -26.38 -2.41
C CYS A 367 -16.18 -26.18 -2.32
N GLN A 368 -15.57 -26.78 -1.29
CA GLN A 368 -14.14 -26.68 -1.05
C GLN A 368 -13.31 -27.27 -2.20
N ARG A 369 -13.81 -28.34 -2.85
CA ARG A 369 -13.16 -28.96 -4.01
C ARG A 369 -13.04 -27.99 -5.18
N LEU A 370 -14.09 -27.23 -5.50
CA LEU A 370 -14.05 -26.20 -6.55
C LEU A 370 -12.93 -25.18 -6.29
N LEU A 371 -12.82 -24.73 -5.04
CA LEU A 371 -11.79 -23.76 -4.62
C LEU A 371 -10.37 -24.37 -4.63
N ALA A 372 -10.22 -25.63 -4.26
CA ALA A 372 -8.91 -26.31 -4.28
C ALA A 372 -8.36 -26.44 -5.71
N ILE A 373 -9.22 -26.85 -6.66
CA ILE A 373 -8.87 -26.94 -8.09
C ILE A 373 -8.38 -25.57 -8.60
N HIS A 374 -9.15 -24.50 -8.36
CA HIS A 374 -8.78 -23.15 -8.78
C HIS A 374 -7.45 -22.69 -8.16
N ARG A 375 -7.27 -22.89 -6.86
CA ARG A 375 -6.02 -22.48 -6.18
C ARG A 375 -4.80 -23.23 -6.67
N HIS A 376 -4.93 -24.48 -7.09
CA HIS A 376 -3.82 -25.21 -7.70
C HIS A 376 -3.49 -24.69 -9.11
N ALA A 377 -4.50 -24.24 -9.88
CA ALA A 377 -4.27 -23.54 -11.15
C ALA A 377 -3.52 -22.21 -10.93
N VAL A 378 -3.97 -21.39 -9.97
CA VAL A 378 -3.32 -20.12 -9.61
C VAL A 378 -1.89 -20.35 -9.14
N LYS A 379 -1.67 -21.30 -8.23
CA LYS A 379 -0.31 -21.66 -7.76
C LYS A 379 0.61 -22.08 -8.91
N ALA A 380 0.10 -22.83 -9.90
CA ALA A 380 0.86 -23.21 -11.08
C ALA A 380 1.19 -21.99 -11.96
N SER A 381 0.23 -21.10 -12.21
CA SER A 381 0.41 -19.85 -12.96
C SER A 381 1.42 -18.91 -12.31
N THR A 382 1.25 -18.60 -11.01
CA THR A 382 2.18 -17.75 -10.27
C THR A 382 3.59 -18.34 -10.23
N ARG A 383 3.71 -19.68 -10.16
CA ARG A 383 5.01 -20.34 -10.21
C ARG A 383 5.65 -20.24 -11.59
N LEU A 384 4.87 -20.31 -12.67
CA LEU A 384 5.39 -20.11 -14.02
C LEU A 384 5.94 -18.68 -14.21
N ALA A 385 5.19 -17.67 -13.76
CA ALA A 385 5.61 -16.26 -13.84
C ALA A 385 6.97 -16.03 -13.15
N ARG A 386 7.25 -16.73 -12.04
CA ARG A 386 8.53 -16.65 -11.32
C ARG A 386 9.68 -17.39 -12.02
N LEU A 387 9.38 -18.34 -12.91
CA LEU A 387 10.38 -19.11 -13.65
C LEU A 387 10.88 -18.39 -14.92
N GLY A 388 10.15 -17.37 -15.39
CA GLY A 388 10.49 -16.59 -16.58
C GLY A 388 10.13 -17.28 -17.90
N ALA A 389 10.30 -16.55 -19.00
CA ALA A 389 9.89 -16.99 -20.35
C ALA A 389 10.61 -18.27 -20.82
N GLU A 390 11.81 -18.57 -20.30
CA GLU A 390 12.63 -19.72 -20.68
C GLU A 390 11.98 -21.09 -20.39
N VAL A 391 11.07 -21.18 -19.41
CA VAL A 391 10.49 -22.46 -18.97
C VAL A 391 9.10 -22.73 -19.56
N GLY A 392 8.38 -21.68 -19.97
CA GLY A 392 6.99 -21.81 -20.46
C GLY A 392 6.70 -21.23 -21.82
N GLY A 393 7.49 -20.27 -22.31
CA GLY A 393 7.11 -19.45 -23.46
C GLY A 393 5.79 -18.68 -23.25
N ALA A 394 5.36 -17.92 -24.26
CA ALA A 394 4.05 -17.27 -24.27
C ALA A 394 2.90 -18.30 -24.22
N ASP A 395 3.03 -19.40 -24.97
CA ASP A 395 2.04 -20.48 -25.01
C ASP A 395 1.73 -21.11 -23.64
N GLY A 396 2.76 -21.31 -22.78
CA GLY A 396 2.56 -21.89 -21.45
C GLY A 396 1.86 -20.92 -20.48
N ALA A 397 2.13 -19.62 -20.62
CA ALA A 397 1.44 -18.59 -19.85
C ALA A 397 -0.04 -18.53 -20.24
N ASP A 398 -0.35 -18.58 -21.54
CA ASP A 398 -1.71 -18.58 -22.07
C ASP A 398 -2.51 -19.81 -21.63
N LEU A 399 -1.90 -21.01 -21.65
CA LEU A 399 -2.55 -22.24 -21.19
C LEU A 399 -2.92 -22.17 -19.71
N LEU A 400 -2.01 -21.69 -18.86
CA LEU A 400 -2.26 -21.56 -17.42
C LEU A 400 -3.23 -20.42 -17.10
N ALA A 401 -3.15 -19.29 -17.80
CA ALA A 401 -4.13 -18.21 -17.69
C ALA A 401 -5.54 -18.72 -18.06
N GLY A 402 -5.67 -19.44 -19.17
CA GLY A 402 -6.92 -20.07 -19.58
C GLY A 402 -7.46 -21.07 -18.54
N ALA A 403 -6.59 -21.89 -17.94
CA ALA A 403 -6.98 -22.80 -16.87
C ALA A 403 -7.42 -22.07 -15.59
N VAL A 404 -6.74 -20.98 -15.20
CA VAL A 404 -7.13 -20.13 -14.07
C VAL A 404 -8.51 -19.51 -14.32
N SER A 405 -8.74 -18.93 -15.49
CA SER A 405 -10.04 -18.34 -15.84
C SER A 405 -11.16 -19.38 -15.89
N ALA A 406 -10.92 -20.55 -16.48
CA ALA A 406 -11.93 -21.60 -16.60
C ALA A 406 -12.32 -22.18 -15.22
N THR A 407 -11.32 -22.51 -14.39
CA THR A 407 -11.57 -23.03 -13.02
C THR A 407 -12.20 -21.97 -12.11
N GLY A 408 -11.82 -20.70 -12.25
CA GLY A 408 -12.42 -19.58 -11.53
C GLY A 408 -13.89 -19.39 -11.89
N ARG A 409 -14.23 -19.40 -13.18
CA ARG A 409 -15.64 -19.34 -13.65
C ARG A 409 -16.46 -20.51 -13.14
N ALA A 410 -15.93 -21.74 -13.20
CA ALA A 410 -16.62 -22.92 -12.70
C ALA A 410 -16.90 -22.79 -11.19
N ALA A 411 -15.92 -22.35 -10.40
CA ALA A 411 -16.10 -22.11 -8.97
C ALA A 411 -17.14 -21.02 -8.69
N ARG A 412 -17.07 -19.85 -9.36
CA ARG A 412 -18.08 -18.77 -9.22
C ARG A 412 -19.49 -19.27 -9.53
N SER A 413 -19.69 -19.92 -10.68
CA SER A 413 -21.00 -20.44 -11.09
C SER A 413 -21.60 -21.46 -10.12
N GLY A 414 -20.75 -22.25 -9.43
CA GLY A 414 -21.21 -23.25 -8.46
C GLY A 414 -21.49 -22.68 -7.06
N LEU A 415 -20.80 -21.60 -6.68
CA LEU A 415 -20.87 -21.02 -5.34
C LEU A 415 -21.85 -19.85 -5.25
N GLN A 416 -21.95 -19.02 -6.29
CA GLN A 416 -22.76 -17.80 -6.30
C GLN A 416 -24.22 -18.04 -5.89
N PRO A 417 -24.98 -18.99 -6.49
CA PRO A 417 -26.38 -19.20 -6.11
C PRO A 417 -26.55 -19.65 -4.65
N ARG A 418 -25.54 -20.32 -4.09
CA ARG A 418 -25.55 -20.78 -2.69
C ARG A 418 -25.30 -19.63 -1.73
N VAL A 419 -24.41 -18.71 -2.09
CA VAL A 419 -24.13 -17.48 -1.34
C VAL A 419 -25.38 -16.60 -1.33
N GLU A 420 -25.94 -16.32 -2.51
CA GLU A 420 -27.15 -15.50 -2.67
C GLU A 420 -28.32 -16.04 -1.84
N ALA A 421 -28.63 -17.34 -1.98
CA ALA A 421 -29.71 -17.97 -1.24
C ALA A 421 -29.48 -17.95 0.29
N ALA A 422 -28.23 -18.11 0.75
CA ALA A 422 -27.90 -18.06 2.17
C ALA A 422 -28.06 -16.64 2.76
N ILE A 423 -27.65 -15.60 2.02
CA ILE A 423 -27.75 -14.21 2.45
C ILE A 423 -29.21 -13.74 2.43
N HIS A 424 -29.95 -14.02 1.36
CA HIS A 424 -31.39 -13.73 1.31
C HIS A 424 -32.16 -14.47 2.40
N GLY A 425 -31.89 -15.75 2.61
CA GLY A 425 -32.51 -16.56 3.66
C GLY A 425 -32.20 -16.07 5.09
N ALA A 426 -31.13 -15.29 5.27
CA ALA A 426 -30.79 -14.67 6.55
C ALA A 426 -31.58 -13.38 6.84
N GLY A 427 -32.27 -12.83 5.85
CA GLY A 427 -33.03 -11.56 5.96
C GLY A 427 -32.29 -10.33 5.45
N LEU A 428 -31.11 -10.50 4.83
CA LEU A 428 -30.39 -9.45 4.12
C LEU A 428 -30.95 -9.37 2.69
N VAL A 429 -32.02 -8.60 2.52
CA VAL A 429 -32.72 -8.43 1.24
C VAL A 429 -32.65 -6.96 0.82
N PRO A 430 -32.21 -6.65 -0.41
CA PRO A 430 -32.14 -5.27 -0.88
C PRO A 430 -33.54 -4.67 -1.05
N GLY A 431 -33.72 -3.41 -0.65
CA GLY A 431 -35.00 -2.70 -0.73
C GLY A 431 -35.11 -1.70 -1.88
N CYS A 432 -34.00 -1.35 -2.53
CA CYS A 432 -33.90 -0.35 -3.59
C CYS A 432 -32.78 -0.71 -4.58
N LEU A 433 -32.72 -0.04 -5.74
CA LEU A 433 -31.74 -0.35 -6.79
C LEU A 433 -30.29 -0.24 -6.31
N VAL A 434 -30.00 0.78 -5.48
CA VAL A 434 -28.66 0.96 -4.90
C VAL A 434 -28.27 -0.22 -4.00
N GLU A 435 -29.22 -0.73 -3.21
CA GLU A 435 -28.98 -1.89 -2.35
C GLU A 435 -28.88 -3.20 -3.17
N GLU A 436 -29.56 -3.30 -4.32
CA GLU A 436 -29.40 -4.43 -5.24
C GLU A 436 -27.99 -4.46 -5.87
N ALA A 437 -27.48 -3.33 -6.35
CA ALA A 437 -26.10 -3.26 -6.83
C ALA A 437 -25.08 -3.55 -5.71
N ALA A 438 -25.38 -3.09 -4.49
CA ALA A 438 -24.56 -3.37 -3.33
C ALA A 438 -24.61 -4.86 -2.92
N PHE A 439 -25.75 -5.53 -3.09
CA PHE A 439 -25.88 -6.98 -2.87
C PHE A 439 -25.01 -7.79 -3.82
N ASP A 440 -24.99 -7.46 -5.12
CA ASP A 440 -24.08 -8.09 -6.09
C ASP A 440 -22.62 -7.90 -5.66
N THR A 441 -22.24 -6.67 -5.34
CA THR A 441 -20.88 -6.34 -4.87
C THR A 441 -20.51 -7.13 -3.61
N LEU A 442 -21.47 -7.31 -2.68
CA LEU A 442 -21.28 -8.11 -1.48
C LEU A 442 -21.00 -9.58 -1.85
N VAL A 443 -21.77 -10.15 -2.77
CA VAL A 443 -21.61 -11.53 -3.22
C VAL A 443 -20.27 -11.72 -3.93
N ASP A 444 -19.92 -10.81 -4.84
CA ASP A 444 -18.66 -10.84 -5.59
C ASP A 444 -17.45 -10.74 -4.66
N GLU A 445 -17.42 -9.79 -3.71
CA GLU A 445 -16.33 -9.69 -2.72
C GLU A 445 -16.18 -10.98 -1.88
N LEU A 446 -17.29 -11.64 -1.53
CA LEU A 446 -17.24 -12.90 -0.79
C LEU A 446 -16.72 -14.05 -1.67
N LEU A 447 -17.11 -14.11 -2.93
CA LEU A 447 -16.62 -15.11 -3.89
C LEU A 447 -15.14 -14.92 -4.19
N ASP A 448 -14.68 -13.68 -4.35
CA ASP A 448 -13.28 -13.35 -4.61
C ASP A 448 -12.41 -13.71 -3.40
N GLY A 449 -12.88 -13.38 -2.19
CA GLY A 449 -12.24 -13.85 -0.95
C GLY A 449 -12.14 -15.38 -0.87
N MET A 450 -13.15 -16.11 -1.36
CA MET A 450 -13.12 -17.58 -1.42
C MET A 450 -12.14 -18.10 -2.48
N LEU A 451 -12.08 -17.48 -3.66
CA LEU A 451 -11.19 -17.90 -4.76
C LEU A 451 -9.71 -17.70 -4.39
N ASP A 452 -9.39 -16.55 -3.80
CA ASP A 452 -8.03 -16.21 -3.38
C ASP A 452 -7.54 -17.10 -2.22
N ARG A 453 -8.29 -17.10 -1.11
CA ARG A 453 -7.85 -17.78 0.13
C ARG A 453 -8.24 -19.26 0.20
N GLY A 454 -9.28 -19.66 -0.54
CA GLY A 454 -9.87 -21.00 -0.51
C GLY A 454 -10.96 -21.19 0.55
N PHE A 455 -11.26 -20.14 1.31
CA PHE A 455 -12.36 -20.05 2.28
C PHE A 455 -12.57 -18.58 2.67
N ILE A 456 -13.74 -18.28 3.23
CA ILE A 456 -14.01 -17.04 3.97
C ILE A 456 -14.46 -17.36 5.39
N SER A 457 -14.34 -16.39 6.29
CA SER A 457 -14.71 -16.50 7.70
C SER A 457 -15.84 -15.53 8.07
N PHE A 458 -16.38 -15.67 9.28
CA PHE A 458 -17.31 -14.69 9.85
C PHE A 458 -16.76 -13.26 9.87
N GLY A 459 -15.45 -13.08 10.13
CA GLY A 459 -14.81 -11.77 10.11
C GLY A 459 -14.91 -11.13 8.72
N ASP A 460 -14.66 -11.91 7.67
CA ASP A 460 -14.79 -11.46 6.29
C ASP A 460 -16.23 -11.06 5.95
N LEU A 461 -17.20 -11.91 6.29
CA LEU A 461 -18.63 -11.61 6.08
C LEU A 461 -19.02 -10.29 6.76
N ARG A 462 -18.65 -10.13 8.04
CA ARG A 462 -18.94 -8.91 8.78
C ARG A 462 -18.28 -7.69 8.15
N ASP A 463 -17.00 -7.78 7.82
CA ASP A 463 -16.22 -6.66 7.32
C ASP A 463 -16.70 -6.22 5.93
N THR A 464 -17.10 -7.17 5.07
CA THR A 464 -17.77 -6.88 3.79
C THR A 464 -19.11 -6.18 4.03
N VAL A 465 -19.99 -6.69 4.91
CA VAL A 465 -21.26 -5.99 5.24
C VAL A 465 -21.03 -4.60 5.88
N SER A 466 -20.00 -4.45 6.71
CA SER A 466 -19.62 -3.17 7.35
C SER A 466 -19.17 -2.12 6.33
N ARG A 467 -18.55 -2.53 5.22
CA ARG A 467 -18.11 -1.63 4.12
C ARG A 467 -19.19 -1.41 3.07
N ASN A 468 -20.01 -2.41 2.80
CA ASN A 468 -21.04 -2.42 1.76
C ASN A 468 -22.24 -1.48 2.07
N GLN A 469 -23.01 -1.10 1.05
CA GLN A 469 -24.21 -0.26 1.23
C GLN A 469 -25.44 -1.04 1.69
N LEU A 470 -25.50 -2.36 1.52
CA LEU A 470 -26.55 -3.20 2.11
C LEU A 470 -26.27 -3.37 3.62
N LYS A 471 -27.10 -2.73 4.46
CA LYS A 471 -26.93 -2.68 5.91
C LYS A 471 -28.00 -3.51 6.64
N LEU A 472 -27.68 -3.96 7.86
CA LEU A 472 -28.65 -4.62 8.73
C LEU A 472 -29.73 -3.59 9.18
N PRO A 473 -31.01 -3.94 9.20
CA PRO A 473 -32.02 -3.16 9.89
C PRO A 473 -31.82 -3.23 11.41
N ASP A 474 -32.50 -2.35 12.14
CA ASP A 474 -32.56 -2.41 13.60
C ASP A 474 -33.26 -3.70 14.06
N LEU A 475 -32.89 -4.17 15.27
CA LEU A 475 -33.46 -5.37 15.87
C LEU A 475 -34.97 -5.19 16.10
N ALA A 476 -35.77 -6.16 15.65
CA ALA A 476 -37.21 -6.15 15.86
C ALA A 476 -37.61 -6.42 17.32
N GLY A 477 -36.72 -7.02 18.13
CA GLY A 477 -36.95 -7.22 19.57
C GLY A 477 -36.04 -8.25 20.24
N ILE A 478 -36.35 -8.59 21.50
CA ILE A 478 -35.57 -9.51 22.35
C ILE A 478 -35.50 -10.93 21.75
N GLY A 479 -36.59 -11.39 21.12
CA GLY A 479 -36.62 -12.71 20.47
C GLY A 479 -35.58 -12.83 19.33
N GLU A 480 -35.46 -11.79 18.51
CA GLU A 480 -34.43 -11.71 17.46
C GLU A 480 -33.02 -11.65 18.06
N TRP A 481 -32.82 -10.85 19.11
CA TRP A 481 -31.54 -10.78 19.81
C TRP A 481 -31.06 -12.15 20.33
N LEU A 482 -31.96 -12.91 20.98
CA LEU A 482 -31.65 -14.25 21.48
C LEU A 482 -31.40 -15.26 20.34
N ALA A 483 -32.19 -15.18 19.26
CA ALA A 483 -32.00 -16.03 18.08
C ALA A 483 -30.71 -15.68 17.32
N GLY A 484 -30.23 -14.45 17.41
CA GLY A 484 -29.16 -13.86 16.62
C GLY A 484 -29.71 -12.94 15.54
N ASP A 485 -29.05 -11.79 15.37
CA ASP A 485 -29.33 -10.83 14.31
C ASP A 485 -29.11 -11.44 12.91
N GLN A 486 -29.43 -10.68 11.88
CA GLN A 486 -29.31 -11.15 10.50
C GLN A 486 -27.89 -11.57 10.13
N LEU A 487 -26.85 -10.97 10.72
CA LEU A 487 -25.46 -11.37 10.50
C LEU A 487 -25.18 -12.77 11.07
N LEU A 488 -25.65 -13.07 12.29
CA LEU A 488 -25.53 -14.40 12.89
C LEU A 488 -26.45 -15.45 12.25
N ARG A 489 -27.52 -15.02 11.59
CA ARG A 489 -28.31 -15.91 10.72
C ARG A 489 -27.57 -16.22 9.43
N ALA A 490 -26.95 -15.22 8.80
CA ALA A 490 -26.12 -15.39 7.61
C ALA A 490 -24.92 -16.31 7.90
N ASP A 491 -24.26 -16.14 9.05
CA ASP A 491 -23.18 -17.02 9.50
C ASP A 491 -23.60 -18.50 9.54
N ARG A 492 -24.78 -18.78 10.10
CA ARG A 492 -25.33 -20.14 10.16
C ARG A 492 -25.76 -20.66 8.79
N ALA A 493 -26.39 -19.81 7.97
CA ALA A 493 -26.85 -20.18 6.63
C ALA A 493 -25.67 -20.50 5.71
N LEU A 494 -24.64 -19.65 5.68
CA LEU A 494 -23.40 -19.84 4.92
C LEU A 494 -22.63 -21.07 5.44
N GLY A 495 -22.54 -21.26 6.77
CA GLY A 495 -21.92 -22.45 7.34
C GLY A 495 -22.63 -23.77 7.00
N ALA A 496 -23.93 -23.71 6.72
CA ALA A 496 -24.70 -24.86 6.23
C ALA A 496 -24.53 -25.06 4.72
N ALA A 497 -24.58 -23.99 3.92
CA ALA A 497 -24.59 -24.01 2.46
C ALA A 497 -23.20 -24.20 1.81
N LEU A 498 -22.13 -23.72 2.46
CA LEU A 498 -20.78 -23.65 1.93
C LEU A 498 -19.82 -24.56 2.70
N ASP A 499 -19.89 -25.85 2.39
CA ASP A 499 -19.08 -26.89 3.02
C ASP A 499 -17.56 -26.68 2.83
N GLY A 500 -16.87 -26.37 3.93
CA GLY A 500 -15.42 -26.11 3.93
C GLY A 500 -15.02 -24.74 3.37
N ALA A 501 -15.81 -24.18 2.44
CA ALA A 501 -15.61 -22.85 1.87
C ALA A 501 -15.98 -21.70 2.84
N TYR A 502 -16.82 -21.94 3.86
CA TYR A 502 -17.14 -20.96 4.91
C TYR A 502 -16.75 -21.46 6.30
N ARG A 503 -16.14 -20.58 7.11
CA ARG A 503 -15.77 -20.82 8.51
C ARG A 503 -16.67 -20.01 9.47
N PRO A 504 -17.53 -20.69 10.25
CA PRO A 504 -18.42 -20.02 11.20
C PRO A 504 -17.69 -19.22 12.28
N ALA A 505 -18.41 -18.29 12.90
CA ALA A 505 -17.91 -17.46 13.98
C ALA A 505 -17.39 -18.32 15.16
N PRO A 506 -16.16 -18.09 15.63
CA PRO A 506 -15.73 -18.51 16.96
C PRO A 506 -16.68 -17.99 18.04
N VAL A 507 -16.79 -18.73 19.14
CA VAL A 507 -17.74 -18.42 20.23
C VAL A 507 -17.59 -16.98 20.73
N TYR A 508 -16.36 -16.48 20.91
CA TYR A 508 -16.14 -15.12 21.41
C TYR A 508 -16.63 -14.03 20.44
N LEU A 509 -16.52 -14.24 19.13
CA LEU A 509 -17.03 -13.32 18.11
C LEU A 509 -18.56 -13.33 18.04
N ALA A 510 -19.17 -14.52 18.09
CA ALA A 510 -20.62 -14.65 18.12
C ALA A 510 -21.22 -14.01 19.40
N VAL A 511 -20.57 -14.21 20.54
CA VAL A 511 -20.96 -13.57 21.81
C VAL A 511 -20.78 -12.05 21.74
N LEU A 512 -19.66 -11.57 21.20
CA LEU A 512 -19.42 -10.13 21.04
C LEU A 512 -20.47 -9.48 20.15
N GLN A 513 -20.80 -10.10 19.01
CA GLN A 513 -21.87 -9.63 18.13
C GLN A 513 -23.20 -9.53 18.88
N ARG A 514 -23.59 -10.60 19.59
CA ARG A 514 -24.81 -10.61 20.42
C ARG A 514 -24.81 -9.53 21.50
N LEU A 515 -23.71 -9.33 22.22
CA LEU A 515 -23.65 -8.35 23.31
C LEU A 515 -23.67 -6.91 22.81
N SER A 516 -23.09 -6.66 21.62
CA SER A 516 -23.05 -5.31 21.02
C SER A 516 -24.35 -4.92 20.31
N ALA A 517 -25.12 -5.89 19.80
CA ALA A 517 -26.32 -5.65 19.01
C ALA A 517 -27.39 -4.77 19.71
N PRO A 518 -27.69 -4.89 21.02
CA PRO A 518 -28.63 -3.99 21.70
C PRO A 518 -28.16 -2.53 21.79
N PHE A 519 -26.84 -2.31 21.87
CA PHE A 519 -26.26 -0.96 21.94
C PHE A 519 -26.25 -0.28 20.56
N PHE A 520 -26.18 -1.06 19.47
CA PHE A 520 -25.97 -0.53 18.12
C PHE A 520 -27.16 -0.72 17.18
N GLY A 521 -28.03 -1.69 17.43
CA GLY A 521 -29.18 -2.04 16.60
C GLY A 521 -30.53 -1.69 17.21
N VAL A 522 -30.55 -0.86 18.27
CA VAL A 522 -31.77 -0.35 18.90
C VAL A 522 -31.62 1.14 19.18
N GLY A 523 -32.64 1.94 18.89
CA GLY A 523 -32.62 3.40 19.08
C GLY A 523 -32.18 3.84 20.49
N ALA A 524 -32.72 3.23 21.55
CA ALA A 524 -32.36 3.57 22.93
C ALA A 524 -30.89 3.22 23.26
N GLY A 525 -30.40 2.06 22.82
CA GLY A 525 -29.01 1.67 23.01
C GLY A 525 -28.05 2.57 22.23
N ARG A 526 -28.44 2.98 21.03
CA ARG A 526 -27.69 3.92 20.19
C ARG A 526 -27.55 5.27 20.88
N LEU A 527 -28.65 5.79 21.43
CA LEU A 527 -28.66 7.03 22.20
C LEU A 527 -27.75 6.95 23.43
N LEU A 528 -27.84 5.86 24.19
CA LEU A 528 -26.97 5.60 25.34
C LEU A 528 -25.49 5.59 24.92
N THR A 529 -25.18 4.94 23.80
CA THR A 529 -23.80 4.81 23.30
C THR A 529 -23.25 6.16 22.84
N THR A 530 -23.97 6.88 21.97
CA THR A 530 -23.45 8.11 21.33
C THR A 530 -23.53 9.34 22.21
N HIS A 531 -24.48 9.43 23.14
CA HIS A 531 -24.65 10.59 24.00
C HIS A 531 -24.07 10.42 25.40
N LEU A 532 -23.89 9.19 25.90
CA LEU A 532 -23.35 8.96 27.25
C LEU A 532 -22.03 8.18 27.22
N LEU A 533 -22.06 6.92 26.79
CA LEU A 533 -20.90 6.02 26.97
C LEU A 533 -19.68 6.50 26.20
N LEU A 534 -19.84 6.90 24.94
CA LEU A 534 -18.72 7.31 24.10
C LEU A 534 -18.08 8.65 24.53
N PRO A 535 -18.80 9.77 24.69
CA PRO A 535 -18.18 11.04 25.08
C PRO A 535 -17.61 11.03 26.50
N PHE A 536 -18.37 10.56 27.50
CA PHE A 536 -17.93 10.58 28.90
C PHE A 536 -16.98 9.44 29.23
N GLY A 537 -17.19 8.25 28.65
CA GLY A 537 -16.24 7.14 28.77
C GLY A 537 -14.90 7.46 28.12
N ALA A 538 -14.89 8.09 26.93
CA ALA A 538 -13.65 8.53 26.30
C ALA A 538 -12.95 9.63 27.12
N ALA A 539 -13.69 10.60 27.68
CA ALA A 539 -13.13 11.61 28.57
C ALA A 539 -12.49 11.00 29.83
N TRP A 540 -13.17 10.04 30.45
CA TRP A 540 -12.68 9.31 31.62
C TRP A 540 -11.39 8.53 31.31
N ILE A 541 -11.37 7.75 30.23
CA ILE A 541 -10.19 6.99 29.78
C ILE A 541 -9.03 7.95 29.44
N ALA A 542 -9.31 9.04 28.72
CA ALA A 542 -8.28 9.99 28.29
C ALA A 542 -7.63 10.70 29.49
N LEU A 543 -8.43 11.19 30.44
CA LEU A 543 -7.91 11.87 31.62
C LEU A 543 -7.08 10.95 32.50
N HIS A 544 -7.58 9.75 32.82
CA HIS A 544 -6.79 8.77 33.56
C HIS A 544 -5.53 8.35 32.80
N GLY A 545 -5.61 8.18 31.48
CA GLY A 545 -4.46 7.87 30.65
C GLY A 545 -3.37 8.95 30.68
N VAL A 546 -3.76 10.23 30.70
CA VAL A 546 -2.83 11.36 30.84
C VAL A 546 -2.25 11.43 32.26
N ASP A 547 -3.07 11.18 33.28
CA ASP A 547 -2.64 11.20 34.69
C ASP A 547 -1.47 10.25 34.94
N HIS A 548 -1.57 9.01 34.44
CA HIS A 548 -0.53 7.99 34.56
C HIS A 548 0.76 8.31 33.79
N VAL A 549 0.74 9.31 32.90
CA VAL A 549 1.94 9.80 32.19
C VAL A 549 2.56 10.98 32.93
N ILE A 550 1.74 11.88 33.44
CA ILE A 550 2.20 13.13 34.04
C ILE A 550 2.68 12.90 35.48
N GLU A 551 2.03 12.03 36.25
CA GLU A 551 2.40 11.76 37.63
C GLU A 551 3.87 11.30 37.79
N PRO A 552 4.39 10.29 37.06
CA PRO A 552 5.80 9.90 37.17
C PRO A 552 6.76 11.01 36.68
N LEU A 553 6.35 11.77 35.66
CA LEU A 553 7.16 12.82 35.06
C LEU A 553 7.30 14.02 36.00
N THR A 554 6.21 14.46 36.64
CA THR A 554 6.24 15.57 37.59
C THR A 554 6.90 15.15 38.89
N ALA A 555 6.68 13.93 39.35
CA ALA A 555 7.40 13.40 40.52
C ALA A 555 8.91 13.41 40.27
N TYR A 556 9.37 12.99 39.09
CA TYR A 556 10.79 13.00 38.72
C TYR A 556 11.36 14.42 38.51
N SER A 557 10.61 15.28 37.80
CA SER A 557 11.11 16.59 37.36
C SER A 557 10.93 17.71 38.38
N LEU A 558 9.82 17.70 39.11
CA LEU A 558 9.36 18.78 39.99
C LEU A 558 9.31 18.34 41.47
N GLY A 559 9.43 17.04 41.76
CA GLY A 559 9.31 16.53 43.13
C GLY A 559 7.89 16.42 43.66
N GLU A 560 6.88 16.77 42.86
CA GLU A 560 5.45 16.73 43.23
C GLU A 560 4.65 15.90 42.21
N THR A 561 3.63 15.18 42.69
CA THR A 561 2.67 14.47 41.83
C THR A 561 1.54 15.40 41.44
N TRP A 562 1.29 15.54 40.14
CA TRP A 562 0.17 16.32 39.65
C TRP A 562 -0.95 15.40 39.20
N HIS A 563 -2.13 15.55 39.81
CA HIS A 563 -3.35 14.85 39.42
C HIS A 563 -4.21 15.73 38.50
N ILE A 564 -4.37 15.27 37.27
CA ILE A 564 -5.12 15.92 36.19
C ILE A 564 -6.58 15.47 36.23
N TYR A 565 -6.85 14.24 36.65
CA TYR A 565 -8.21 13.73 36.73
C TYR A 565 -9.02 14.43 37.85
N THR A 566 -10.16 15.01 37.47
CA THR A 566 -11.23 15.37 38.40
C THR A 566 -12.57 15.09 37.71
N THR A 567 -13.62 14.79 38.48
CA THR A 567 -14.97 14.56 37.94
C THR A 567 -15.46 15.76 37.12
N VAL A 568 -15.16 16.99 37.55
CA VAL A 568 -15.53 18.22 36.85
C VAL A 568 -14.83 18.31 35.49
N ARG A 569 -13.52 18.03 35.43
CA ARG A 569 -12.76 18.01 34.16
C ARG A 569 -13.25 16.90 33.23
N MET A 570 -13.58 15.73 33.79
CA MET A 570 -14.15 14.61 33.04
C MET A 570 -15.49 14.98 32.42
N LEU A 571 -16.40 15.60 33.19
CA LEU A 571 -17.68 16.06 32.68
C LEU A 571 -17.50 17.18 31.64
N ALA A 572 -16.62 18.16 31.88
CA ALA A 572 -16.36 19.25 30.94
C ALA A 572 -15.79 18.75 29.60
N ILE A 573 -14.81 17.84 29.64
CA ILE A 573 -14.25 17.21 28.43
C ILE A 573 -15.31 16.30 27.79
N GLY A 574 -16.11 15.58 28.58
CA GLY A 574 -17.23 14.78 28.08
C GLY A 574 -18.26 15.62 27.31
N ILE A 575 -18.65 16.79 27.85
CA ILE A 575 -19.54 17.75 27.17
C ILE A 575 -18.89 18.29 25.89
N LEU A 576 -17.60 18.62 25.93
CA LEU A 576 -16.86 19.06 24.74
C LEU A 576 -16.84 17.97 23.65
N LEU A 577 -16.52 16.73 24.02
CA LEU A 577 -16.53 15.58 23.10
C LEU A 577 -17.94 15.31 22.56
N TRP A 578 -18.96 15.38 23.41
CA TRP A 578 -20.36 15.28 23.00
C TRP A 578 -20.72 16.36 21.97
N ALA A 579 -20.33 17.62 22.22
CA ALA A 579 -20.57 18.73 21.31
C ALA A 579 -19.81 18.55 19.98
N MET A 580 -18.59 18.02 20.01
CA MET A 580 -17.85 17.66 18.79
C MET A 580 -18.53 16.53 17.99
N LEU A 581 -19.14 15.56 18.65
CA LEU A 581 -19.82 14.45 17.97
C LEU A 581 -21.12 14.91 17.29
N HIS A 582 -21.91 15.71 17.99
CA HIS A 582 -23.29 16.02 17.58
C HIS A 582 -23.47 17.40 16.94
N VAL A 583 -22.55 18.34 17.12
CA VAL A 583 -22.68 19.73 16.62
C VAL A 583 -21.63 20.03 15.54
N PRO A 584 -22.01 20.09 14.24
CA PRO A 584 -21.08 20.39 13.15
C PRO A 584 -20.40 21.76 13.28
N ALA A 585 -21.11 22.76 13.82
CA ALA A 585 -20.58 24.10 14.07
C ALA A 585 -19.40 24.06 15.05
N VAL A 586 -19.49 23.27 16.12
CA VAL A 586 -18.40 23.10 17.10
C VAL A 586 -17.19 22.43 16.46
N ARG A 587 -17.38 21.40 15.61
CA ARG A 587 -16.26 20.79 14.87
C ARG A 587 -15.55 21.79 13.96
N THR A 588 -16.34 22.58 13.24
CA THR A 588 -15.81 23.57 12.30
C THR A 588 -15.08 24.69 13.05
N ALA A 589 -15.66 25.17 14.15
CA ALA A 589 -15.01 26.14 15.04
C ALA A 589 -13.71 25.59 15.62
N LEU A 590 -13.69 24.37 16.18
CA LEU A 590 -12.47 23.77 16.71
C LEU A 590 -11.40 23.56 15.64
N ARG A 591 -11.76 23.11 14.43
CA ARG A 591 -10.80 22.98 13.32
C ARG A 591 -10.23 24.32 12.91
N THR A 592 -11.06 25.36 12.86
CA THR A 592 -10.63 26.71 12.50
C THR A 592 -9.71 27.28 13.58
N VAL A 593 -10.08 27.17 14.85
CA VAL A 593 -9.25 27.59 15.99
C VAL A 593 -7.95 26.80 16.03
N ALA A 594 -7.98 25.48 15.86
CA ALA A 594 -6.78 24.66 15.82
C ALA A 594 -5.88 25.01 14.63
N GLY A 595 -6.47 25.32 13.46
CA GLY A 595 -5.75 25.81 12.29
C GLY A 595 -5.13 27.19 12.51
N MET A 596 -5.85 28.11 13.14
CA MET A 596 -5.33 29.44 13.52
C MET A 596 -4.20 29.31 14.54
N VAL A 597 -4.40 28.57 15.62
CA VAL A 597 -3.39 28.33 16.66
C VAL A 597 -2.18 27.62 16.05
N GLY A 598 -2.38 26.60 15.22
CA GLY A 598 -1.33 25.91 14.51
C GLY A 598 -0.56 26.84 13.56
N GLY A 599 -1.26 27.69 12.81
CA GLY A 599 -0.66 28.71 11.94
C GLY A 599 0.12 29.76 12.70
N VAL A 600 -0.42 30.27 13.81
CA VAL A 600 0.27 31.21 14.71
C VAL A 600 1.49 30.57 15.34
N LEU A 601 1.38 29.33 15.83
CA LEU A 601 2.52 28.60 16.39
C LEU A 601 3.58 28.35 15.32
N TYR A 602 3.19 27.99 14.09
CA TYR A 602 4.11 27.81 12.97
C TYR A 602 4.81 29.11 12.59
N GLU A 603 4.06 30.21 12.51
CA GLU A 603 4.61 31.54 12.28
C GLU A 603 5.58 31.93 13.40
N LEU A 604 5.17 31.84 14.67
CA LEU A 604 6.00 32.21 15.82
C LEU A 604 7.24 31.32 15.98
N ALA A 605 7.14 30.02 15.73
CA ALA A 605 8.23 29.08 15.96
C ALA A 605 9.21 28.98 14.77
N PHE A 606 8.74 29.17 13.52
CA PHE A 606 9.57 28.94 12.33
C PHE A 606 9.68 30.16 11.42
N VAL A 607 8.56 30.80 11.05
CA VAL A 607 8.56 31.83 10.00
C VAL A 607 9.06 33.18 10.52
N LEU A 608 8.51 33.67 11.64
CA LEU A 608 8.88 34.91 12.26
C LEU A 608 10.36 34.92 12.68
N PRO A 609 10.91 33.88 13.35
CA PRO A 609 12.35 33.80 13.59
C PRO A 609 13.16 33.84 12.29
N ALA A 610 12.76 33.09 11.25
CA ALA A 610 13.47 33.10 9.97
C ALA A 610 13.43 34.47 9.26
N ARG A 611 12.28 35.17 9.30
CA ARG A 611 12.14 36.54 8.77
C ARG A 611 12.99 37.53 9.57
N LEU A 612 12.96 37.47 10.90
CA LEU A 612 13.78 38.31 11.78
C LEU A 612 15.28 38.10 11.52
N LEU A 613 15.72 36.85 11.37
CA LEU A 613 17.11 36.50 11.05
C LEU A 613 17.57 37.01 9.67
N ARG A 614 16.65 37.27 8.74
CA ARG A 614 16.93 37.82 7.39
C ARG A 614 16.97 39.35 7.35
N LEU A 615 16.56 40.04 8.41
CA LEU A 615 16.65 41.50 8.44
C LEU A 615 18.13 41.94 8.42
N PRO A 616 18.52 42.91 7.57
CA PRO A 616 19.92 43.29 7.40
C PRO A 616 20.58 43.77 8.69
N ALA A 617 19.84 44.47 9.57
CA ALA A 617 20.34 44.88 10.89
C ALA A 617 20.59 43.70 11.83
N VAL A 618 19.69 42.70 11.84
CA VAL A 618 19.84 41.50 12.67
C VAL A 618 20.97 40.63 12.14
N ALA A 619 21.07 40.47 10.82
CA ALA A 619 22.18 39.77 10.18
C ALA A 619 23.53 40.44 10.51
N ALA A 620 23.62 41.77 10.46
CA ALA A 620 24.82 42.53 10.83
C ALA A 620 25.22 42.33 12.31
N ILE A 621 24.25 42.28 13.22
CA ILE A 621 24.49 41.98 14.65
C ILE A 621 24.95 40.52 14.82
N LEU A 622 24.29 39.57 14.15
CA LEU A 622 24.62 38.14 14.22
C LEU A 622 25.94 37.77 13.52
N SER A 623 26.43 38.62 12.61
CA SER A 623 27.75 38.53 11.98
C SER A 623 28.81 39.35 12.71
N SER A 624 28.45 40.11 13.76
CA SER A 624 29.43 40.86 14.55
C SER A 624 30.39 39.92 15.28
N LEU A 625 31.64 40.34 15.41
CA LEU A 625 32.71 39.59 16.09
C LEU A 625 32.31 39.07 17.49
N PRO A 626 31.68 39.87 18.38
CA PRO A 626 31.28 39.40 19.71
C PRO A 626 30.22 38.30 19.68
N VAL A 627 29.22 38.42 18.80
CA VAL A 627 28.11 37.46 18.69
C VAL A 627 28.56 36.18 18.00
N ALA A 628 29.41 36.30 16.98
CA ALA A 628 30.05 35.17 16.32
C ALA A 628 30.93 34.38 17.31
N TRP A 629 31.68 35.08 18.17
CA TRP A 629 32.48 34.46 19.23
C TRP A 629 31.60 33.75 20.27
N PHE A 630 30.54 34.40 20.77
CA PHE A 630 29.58 33.79 21.71
C PHE A 630 28.92 32.54 21.13
N ARG A 631 28.44 32.60 19.87
CA ARG A 631 27.82 31.46 19.18
C ARG A 631 28.80 30.31 18.96
N ARG A 632 30.07 30.62 18.67
CA ARG A 632 31.11 29.63 18.36
C ARG A 632 31.69 28.95 19.61
N TYR A 633 31.74 29.65 20.74
CA TYR A 633 32.47 29.17 21.93
C TYR A 633 31.62 28.99 23.20
N LEU A 634 30.48 29.67 23.35
CA LEU A 634 29.63 29.59 24.57
C LEU A 634 28.27 28.94 24.36
N ALA A 635 27.62 29.17 23.22
CA ALA A 635 26.24 28.70 23.00
C ALA A 635 26.10 27.17 23.05
N SER A 636 26.96 26.42 22.34
CA SER A 636 26.90 24.95 22.33
C SER A 636 27.19 24.31 23.69
N PRO A 637 28.22 24.75 24.45
CA PRO A 637 28.41 24.31 25.83
C PRO A 637 27.23 24.60 26.75
N LEU A 638 26.59 25.77 26.64
CA LEU A 638 25.40 26.09 27.44
C LEU A 638 24.22 25.15 27.14
N VAL A 639 23.96 24.85 25.87
CA VAL A 639 22.89 23.92 25.47
C VAL A 639 23.16 22.51 25.99
N LEU A 640 24.39 22.01 25.84
CA LEU A 640 24.77 20.68 26.34
C LEU A 640 24.68 20.60 27.87
N THR A 641 25.10 21.68 28.56
CA THR A 641 25.00 21.80 30.02
C THR A 641 23.55 21.78 30.47
N GLY A 642 22.68 22.55 29.82
CA GLY A 642 21.25 22.60 30.14
C GLY A 642 20.56 21.24 29.91
N ALA A 643 20.88 20.57 28.80
CA ALA A 643 20.35 19.23 28.51
C ALA A 643 20.82 18.19 29.55
N ALA A 644 22.12 18.17 29.87
CA ALA A 644 22.67 17.27 30.88
C ALA A 644 22.10 17.55 32.28
N TRP A 645 21.89 18.83 32.63
CA TRP A 645 21.27 19.25 33.88
C TRP A 645 19.80 18.81 33.99
N LEU A 646 19.03 18.88 32.88
CA LEU A 646 17.64 18.41 32.85
C LEU A 646 17.51 16.88 32.99
N CYS A 647 18.56 16.10 32.69
CA CYS A 647 18.55 14.64 32.91
C CYS A 647 18.86 14.23 34.35
N LEU A 648 19.20 15.18 35.23
CA LEU A 648 19.44 14.90 36.65
C LEU A 648 18.13 14.85 37.45
N PRO A 649 18.05 14.01 38.50
CA PRO A 649 16.90 13.99 39.40
C PRO A 649 16.75 15.33 40.14
N HIS A 650 15.53 15.69 40.51
CA HIS A 650 15.24 16.94 41.20
C HIS A 650 15.91 17.00 42.59
N HIS A 651 15.76 15.93 43.39
CA HIS A 651 16.34 15.78 44.74
C HIS A 651 16.85 14.34 44.98
N GLY A 652 17.63 14.15 46.06
CA GLY A 652 17.89 12.82 46.63
C GLY A 652 19.29 12.20 46.42
N GLY A 653 20.27 12.94 45.88
CA GLY A 653 21.63 12.43 45.69
C GLY A 653 22.72 13.51 45.69
N ALA A 654 23.99 13.08 45.65
CA ALA A 654 25.17 13.97 45.59
C ALA A 654 25.27 14.77 44.27
N VAL A 655 24.54 14.34 43.24
CA VAL A 655 24.41 15.02 41.93
C VAL A 655 22.92 15.14 41.60
N SER A 656 22.32 16.28 41.93
CA SER A 656 20.93 16.61 41.62
C SER A 656 20.82 18.02 41.01
N ARG A 657 19.65 18.37 40.46
CA ARG A 657 19.43 19.71 39.89
C ARG A 657 19.59 20.83 40.92
N SER A 658 19.25 20.55 42.18
CA SER A 658 19.34 21.47 43.31
C SER A 658 20.76 21.66 43.85
N THR A 659 21.76 20.90 43.35
CA THR A 659 23.15 20.98 43.83
C THR A 659 23.89 22.16 43.18
N PRO A 660 24.35 23.19 43.92
CA PRO A 660 24.86 24.44 43.35
C PRO A 660 26.10 24.31 42.46
N TRP A 661 26.97 23.33 42.73
CA TRP A 661 28.22 23.15 41.98
C TRP A 661 28.03 22.37 40.66
N VAL A 662 26.88 21.72 40.46
CA VAL A 662 26.66 20.82 39.32
C VAL A 662 26.51 21.59 37.99
N PRO A 663 25.73 22.67 37.88
CA PRO A 663 25.68 23.47 36.64
C PRO A 663 27.03 24.05 36.19
N PRO A 664 27.84 24.71 37.05
CA PRO A 664 29.15 25.22 36.63
C PRO A 664 30.15 24.10 36.32
N ALA A 665 30.10 22.96 37.02
CA ALA A 665 30.93 21.80 36.70
C ALA A 665 30.55 21.19 35.33
N LEU A 666 29.26 20.99 35.06
CA LEU A 666 28.77 20.54 33.76
C LEU A 666 29.16 21.51 32.65
N PHE A 667 29.09 22.82 32.91
CA PHE A 667 29.50 23.85 31.96
C PHE A 667 31.00 23.83 31.67
N ALA A 668 31.84 23.70 32.70
CA ALA A 668 33.28 23.58 32.54
C ALA A 668 33.66 22.33 31.73
N VAL A 669 33.00 21.19 32.01
CA VAL A 669 33.19 19.93 31.27
C VAL A 669 32.69 20.05 29.83
N ALA A 670 31.50 20.60 29.59
CA ALA A 670 30.97 20.82 28.25
C ALA A 670 31.85 21.76 27.43
N THR A 671 32.36 22.83 28.04
CA THR A 671 33.24 23.81 27.41
C THR A 671 34.59 23.19 27.05
N THR A 672 35.24 22.46 27.96
CA THR A 672 36.52 21.79 27.69
C THR A 672 36.39 20.70 26.63
N LEU A 673 35.31 19.90 26.67
CA LEU A 673 35.03 18.90 25.64
C LEU A 673 34.84 19.54 24.27
N LEU A 674 33.96 20.53 24.13
CA LEU A 674 33.62 21.15 22.83
C LEU A 674 34.71 22.09 22.28
N SER A 675 35.53 22.70 23.14
CA SER A 675 36.65 23.56 22.74
C SER A 675 37.95 22.79 22.43
N SER A 676 38.02 21.48 22.69
CA SER A 676 39.16 20.65 22.32
C SER A 676 39.23 20.40 20.80
N ARG A 677 40.43 20.08 20.26
CA ARG A 677 40.60 19.71 18.83
C ARG A 677 39.78 18.46 18.47
N VAL A 678 39.74 17.48 19.37
CA VAL A 678 38.97 16.24 19.20
C VAL A 678 37.47 16.53 19.25
N GLY A 679 37.02 17.38 20.16
CA GLY A 679 35.62 17.77 20.31
C GLY A 679 35.05 18.53 19.12
N ARG A 680 35.81 19.46 18.50
CA ARG A 680 35.38 20.14 17.28
C ARG A 680 35.24 19.19 16.09
N LEU A 681 36.17 18.26 15.95
CA LEU A 681 36.17 17.27 14.87
C LEU A 681 35.08 16.21 15.09
N ALA A 682 34.80 15.86 16.35
CA ALA A 682 33.65 15.04 16.74
C ALA A 682 32.33 15.79 16.51
N GLN A 683 32.24 17.08 16.84
CA GLN A 683 31.06 17.91 16.61
C GLN A 683 30.74 18.00 15.11
N GLU A 684 31.73 18.20 14.26
CA GLU A 684 31.56 18.21 12.80
C GLU A 684 31.08 16.84 12.30
N ARG A 685 31.68 15.74 12.77
CA ARG A 685 31.25 14.37 12.43
C ARG A 685 29.87 14.02 12.98
N ILE A 686 29.51 14.49 14.16
CA ILE A 686 28.21 14.28 14.81
C ILE A 686 27.16 15.13 14.11
N VAL A 687 27.43 16.37 13.72
CA VAL A 687 26.48 17.21 12.97
C VAL A 687 26.31 16.67 11.55
N GLU A 688 27.39 16.25 10.87
CA GLU A 688 27.28 15.55 9.58
C GLU A 688 26.62 14.17 9.74
N GLY A 689 26.86 13.50 10.86
CA GLY A 689 26.31 12.19 11.22
C GLY A 689 24.82 12.27 11.54
N ILE A 690 24.38 13.28 12.31
CA ILE A 690 22.98 13.63 12.57
C ILE A 690 22.34 14.16 11.30
N GLY A 691 23.03 14.94 10.48
CA GLY A 691 22.51 15.37 9.17
C GLY A 691 22.24 14.17 8.26
N ARG A 692 23.16 13.20 8.21
CA ARG A 692 23.00 11.93 7.47
C ARG A 692 22.00 10.98 8.12
N ALA A 693 22.01 10.85 9.45
CA ALA A 693 21.15 9.98 10.22
C ALA A 693 19.73 10.53 10.24
N VAL A 694 19.52 11.82 10.45
CA VAL A 694 18.24 12.51 10.23
C VAL A 694 17.86 12.36 8.77
N HIS A 695 18.73 12.53 7.77
CA HIS A 695 18.37 12.29 6.36
C HIS A 695 17.94 10.85 6.08
N GLN A 696 18.60 9.86 6.66
CA GLN A 696 18.18 8.46 6.64
C GLN A 696 16.85 8.29 7.42
N PHE A 697 16.76 8.77 8.65
CA PHE A 697 15.59 8.72 9.54
C PHE A 697 14.41 9.58 9.06
N HIS A 698 14.62 10.52 8.14
CA HIS A 698 13.68 11.59 7.78
C HIS A 698 12.48 10.99 7.08
N ILE A 699 11.39 10.86 7.82
CA ILE A 699 10.03 10.53 7.39
C ILE A 699 9.91 9.16 6.69
N HIS A 700 10.77 8.81 5.74
CA HIS A 700 10.79 7.55 5.01
C HIS A 700 11.26 6.35 5.82
N ILE A 701 12.19 6.47 6.79
CA ILE A 701 12.53 5.31 7.66
C ILE A 701 11.45 5.09 8.70
N LEU A 702 10.90 6.11 9.37
CA LEU A 702 9.82 5.86 10.33
C LEU A 702 8.58 5.34 9.62
N THR A 703 8.19 5.95 8.49
CA THR A 703 7.06 5.47 7.68
C THR A 703 7.35 4.11 7.05
N GLY A 704 8.57 3.91 6.53
CA GLY A 704 9.02 2.65 5.96
C GLY A 704 9.13 1.55 7.00
N LEU A 705 9.50 1.88 8.24
CA LEU A 705 9.54 0.97 9.38
C LEU A 705 8.12 0.59 9.82
N VAL A 706 7.20 1.55 9.95
CA VAL A 706 5.81 1.27 10.30
C VAL A 706 5.12 0.46 9.19
N ALA A 707 5.30 0.85 7.93
CA ALA A 707 4.78 0.11 6.78
C ALA A 707 5.41 -1.30 6.71
N TRP A 708 6.72 -1.42 6.91
CA TRP A 708 7.40 -2.71 6.97
C TRP A 708 6.93 -3.57 8.14
N ILE A 709 6.65 -2.97 9.31
CA ILE A 709 6.07 -3.67 10.47
C ILE A 709 4.68 -4.17 10.12
N ILE A 710 3.83 -3.34 9.51
CA ILE A 710 2.48 -3.74 9.06
C ILE A 710 2.57 -4.86 8.03
N ASP A 711 3.44 -4.75 7.03
CA ASP A 711 3.62 -5.76 5.98
C ASP A 711 4.25 -7.05 6.53
N LEU A 712 5.17 -6.94 7.50
CA LEU A 712 5.74 -8.09 8.20
C LEU A 712 4.66 -8.80 9.01
N PHE A 713 3.82 -8.03 9.71
CA PHE A 713 2.73 -8.57 10.51
C PHE A 713 1.67 -9.24 9.64
N ARG A 714 1.26 -8.59 8.54
CA ARG A 714 0.34 -9.16 7.55
C ARG A 714 0.88 -10.48 7.01
N ARG A 715 2.14 -10.48 6.54
CA ARG A 715 2.81 -11.71 6.09
C ARG A 715 2.89 -12.79 7.18
N ALA A 716 3.06 -12.41 8.44
CA ALA A 716 3.09 -13.35 9.55
C ALA A 716 1.69 -13.97 9.81
N VAL A 717 0.63 -13.15 9.80
CA VAL A 717 -0.76 -13.64 9.92
C VAL A 717 -1.11 -14.52 8.73
N ASP A 718 -0.85 -14.08 7.50
CA ASP A 718 -1.08 -14.87 6.28
C ASP A 718 -0.30 -16.19 6.31
N ALA A 719 0.93 -16.19 6.82
CA ALA A 719 1.72 -17.40 6.99
C ALA A 719 1.13 -18.34 8.05
N VAL A 720 0.64 -17.80 9.18
CA VAL A 720 -0.05 -18.59 10.20
C VAL A 720 -1.34 -19.19 9.63
N GLU A 721 -2.19 -18.38 9.01
CA GLU A 721 -3.44 -18.86 8.41
C GLU A 721 -3.21 -19.85 7.29
N GLY A 722 -2.22 -19.59 6.43
CA GLY A 722 -1.79 -20.48 5.36
C GLY A 722 -1.26 -21.80 5.91
N THR A 723 -0.53 -21.78 7.02
CA THR A 723 -0.05 -22.99 7.70
C THR A 723 -1.22 -23.77 8.32
N LEU A 724 -2.12 -23.08 9.02
CA LEU A 724 -3.32 -23.68 9.60
C LEU A 724 -4.18 -24.36 8.54
N TYR A 725 -4.40 -23.67 7.41
CA TYR A 725 -5.12 -24.20 6.27
C TYR A 725 -4.39 -25.38 5.61
N ALA A 726 -3.06 -25.29 5.42
CA ALA A 726 -2.29 -26.36 4.80
C ALA A 726 -2.31 -27.66 5.62
N VAL A 727 -2.31 -27.57 6.95
CA VAL A 727 -2.47 -28.74 7.82
C VAL A 727 -3.90 -29.28 7.74
N ASP A 728 -4.92 -28.41 7.76
CA ASP A 728 -6.32 -28.83 7.54
C ASP A 728 -6.49 -29.57 6.21
N GLU A 729 -5.90 -29.06 5.13
CA GLU A 729 -5.91 -29.68 3.80
C GLU A 729 -5.27 -31.08 3.81
N GLN A 730 -4.15 -31.28 4.52
CA GLN A 730 -3.48 -32.58 4.63
C GLN A 730 -4.27 -33.60 5.46
N LEU A 731 -5.04 -33.13 6.45
CA LEU A 731 -5.86 -33.97 7.31
C LEU A 731 -7.20 -34.36 6.67
N ARG A 732 -7.58 -33.78 5.52
CA ARG A 732 -8.77 -34.18 4.76
C ARG A 732 -8.65 -35.59 4.22
N PHE A 733 -9.76 -36.31 4.23
CA PHE A 733 -9.87 -37.66 3.69
C PHE A 733 -10.31 -37.59 2.23
N HIS A 734 -9.67 -38.35 1.34
CA HIS A 734 -10.03 -38.41 -0.09
C HIS A 734 -10.65 -39.75 -0.44
N SER A 735 -11.60 -39.76 -1.39
CA SER A 735 -12.16 -40.98 -1.95
C SER A 735 -11.05 -41.89 -2.50
N GLY A 736 -11.00 -43.14 -2.04
CA GLY A 736 -9.96 -44.11 -2.41
C GLY A 736 -8.82 -44.28 -1.39
N GLU A 737 -8.80 -43.51 -0.30
CA GLU A 737 -7.89 -43.75 0.82
C GLU A 737 -8.36 -44.93 1.71
N SER A 738 -7.42 -45.57 2.42
CA SER A 738 -7.70 -46.75 3.24
C SER A 738 -8.49 -46.41 4.52
N ARG A 739 -9.22 -47.38 5.08
CA ARG A 739 -9.91 -47.22 6.38
C ARG A 739 -8.97 -46.88 7.53
N ALA A 740 -7.74 -47.38 7.49
CA ALA A 740 -6.71 -47.02 8.47
C ALA A 740 -6.33 -45.54 8.37
N ALA A 741 -6.20 -45.00 7.14
CA ALA A 741 -5.97 -43.58 6.93
C ALA A 741 -7.13 -42.73 7.47
N LEU A 742 -8.39 -43.16 7.25
CA LEU A 742 -9.57 -42.48 7.82
C LEU A 742 -9.51 -42.41 9.35
N ALA A 743 -9.18 -43.52 10.03
CA ALA A 743 -9.09 -43.56 11.49
C ALA A 743 -8.00 -42.63 12.01
N VAL A 744 -6.79 -42.71 11.44
CA VAL A 744 -5.66 -41.86 11.82
C VAL A 744 -5.96 -40.38 11.56
N LYS A 745 -6.45 -40.03 10.37
CA LYS A 745 -6.83 -38.65 10.03
C LYS A 745 -7.95 -38.12 10.93
N SER A 746 -8.92 -38.94 11.31
CA SER A 746 -10.00 -38.53 12.21
C SER A 746 -9.50 -38.13 13.60
N VAL A 747 -8.56 -38.90 14.17
CA VAL A 747 -7.95 -38.58 15.47
C VAL A 747 -7.06 -37.35 15.37
N LEU A 748 -6.21 -37.27 14.35
CA LEU A 748 -5.33 -36.12 14.12
C LEU A 748 -6.12 -34.85 13.85
N ALA A 749 -7.21 -34.91 13.06
CA ALA A 749 -8.09 -33.76 12.82
C ALA A 749 -8.80 -33.30 14.08
N ALA A 750 -9.23 -34.21 14.96
CA ALA A 750 -9.82 -33.85 16.24
C ALA A 750 -8.81 -33.12 17.15
N ALA A 751 -7.60 -33.66 17.30
CA ALA A 751 -6.53 -33.01 18.06
C ALA A 751 -6.15 -31.66 17.45
N TRP A 752 -6.01 -31.60 16.12
CA TRP A 752 -5.68 -30.39 15.39
C TRP A 752 -6.75 -29.30 15.56
N SER A 753 -8.04 -29.65 15.60
CA SER A 753 -9.12 -28.65 15.77
C SER A 753 -9.00 -27.85 17.06
N VAL A 754 -8.49 -28.46 18.15
CA VAL A 754 -8.24 -27.77 19.42
C VAL A 754 -7.03 -26.83 19.29
N VAL A 755 -5.97 -27.30 18.63
CA VAL A 755 -4.77 -26.47 18.36
C VAL A 755 -5.12 -25.30 17.46
N ASP A 756 -5.85 -25.52 16.37
CA ASP A 756 -6.31 -24.47 15.45
C ASP A 756 -7.13 -23.41 16.18
N ALA A 757 -8.11 -23.82 16.99
CA ALA A 757 -8.92 -22.90 17.79
C ALA A 757 -8.08 -22.09 18.78
N GLY A 758 -7.15 -22.73 19.49
CA GLY A 758 -6.25 -22.08 20.43
C GLY A 758 -5.30 -21.09 19.77
N VAL A 759 -4.68 -21.48 18.65
CA VAL A 759 -3.78 -20.60 17.88
C VAL A 759 -4.56 -19.40 17.33
N ARG A 760 -5.74 -19.59 16.75
CA ARG A 760 -6.57 -18.49 16.27
C ARG A 760 -6.98 -17.54 17.39
N PHE A 761 -7.38 -18.07 18.54
CA PHE A 761 -7.71 -17.26 19.71
C PHE A 761 -6.51 -16.41 20.15
N CYS A 762 -5.33 -17.04 20.33
CA CYS A 762 -4.13 -16.32 20.74
C CYS A 762 -3.69 -15.28 19.71
N VAL A 763 -3.67 -15.64 18.42
CA VAL A 763 -3.21 -14.75 17.35
C VAL A 763 -4.16 -13.57 17.18
N THR A 764 -5.46 -13.81 17.06
CA THR A 764 -6.46 -12.75 16.76
C THR A 764 -6.70 -11.83 17.95
N LEU A 765 -6.80 -12.40 19.17
CA LEU A 765 -7.24 -11.66 20.35
C LEU A 765 -6.08 -11.12 21.20
N LEU A 766 -5.00 -11.88 21.34
CA LEU A 766 -3.93 -11.55 22.29
C LEU A 766 -2.69 -10.97 21.60
N ILE A 767 -2.26 -11.55 20.48
CA ILE A 767 -0.99 -11.19 19.83
C ILE A 767 -1.18 -10.06 18.82
N GLU A 768 -2.14 -10.20 17.89
CA GLU A 768 -2.37 -9.24 16.82
C GLU A 768 -2.54 -7.80 17.35
N PRO A 769 -3.46 -7.53 18.30
CA PRO A 769 -3.72 -6.16 18.72
C PRO A 769 -2.54 -5.53 19.48
N GLN A 770 -1.70 -6.37 20.11
CA GLN A 770 -0.54 -5.90 20.85
C GLN A 770 0.64 -5.56 19.95
N LEU A 771 0.86 -6.32 18.88
CA LEU A 771 1.99 -6.10 17.98
C LEU A 771 1.67 -5.13 16.84
N ASN A 772 0.42 -5.13 16.36
CA ASN A 772 0.01 -4.25 15.27
C ASN A 772 -0.03 -2.79 15.78
N PRO A 773 0.84 -1.88 15.30
CA PRO A 773 0.92 -0.51 15.82
C PRO A 773 -0.39 0.27 15.65
N ILE A 774 -1.20 -0.06 14.65
CA ILE A 774 -2.51 0.55 14.39
C ILE A 774 -3.54 0.13 15.45
N LYS A 775 -3.48 -1.13 15.93
CA LYS A 775 -4.37 -1.65 16.97
C LYS A 775 -3.83 -1.35 18.37
N HIS A 776 -2.52 -1.24 18.51
CA HIS A 776 -1.84 -1.02 19.79
C HIS A 776 -2.08 0.40 20.33
N PHE A 777 -1.91 1.43 19.50
CA PHE A 777 -2.07 2.81 19.92
C PHE A 777 -3.46 3.35 19.54
N PRO A 778 -4.21 4.01 20.46
CA PRO A 778 -3.86 4.31 21.85
C PRO A 778 -4.39 3.28 22.87
N VAL A 779 -5.36 2.44 22.51
CA VAL A 779 -6.18 1.68 23.47
C VAL A 779 -5.35 0.66 24.25
N VAL A 780 -4.57 -0.19 23.57
CA VAL A 780 -3.76 -1.23 24.22
C VAL A 780 -2.67 -0.61 25.10
N THR A 781 -2.09 0.51 24.67
CA THR A 781 -1.10 1.25 25.47
C THR A 781 -1.70 1.80 26.76
N VAL A 782 -2.90 2.40 26.69
CA VAL A 782 -3.60 2.90 27.87
C VAL A 782 -3.97 1.74 28.80
N SER A 783 -4.49 0.64 28.27
CA SER A 783 -4.79 -0.57 29.07
C SER A 783 -3.55 -1.13 29.78
N HIS A 784 -2.39 -1.19 29.11
CA HIS A 784 -1.13 -1.59 29.75
C HIS A 784 -0.78 -0.64 30.91
N LYS A 785 -0.88 0.67 30.70
CA LYS A 785 -0.58 1.67 31.73
C LYS A 785 -1.51 1.60 32.94
N LEU A 786 -2.76 1.18 32.74
CA LEU A 786 -3.72 0.97 33.81
C LEU A 786 -3.50 -0.35 34.56
N LEU A 787 -3.20 -1.46 33.84
CA LEU A 787 -3.11 -2.79 34.46
C LEU A 787 -1.75 -3.08 35.12
N VAL A 788 -0.64 -2.56 34.58
CA VAL A 788 0.70 -2.85 35.12
C VAL A 788 0.89 -2.35 36.56
N PRO A 789 0.48 -1.12 36.94
CA PRO A 789 0.56 -0.65 38.32
C PRO A 789 -0.30 -1.47 39.30
N MET A 790 -1.36 -2.12 38.80
CA MET A 790 -2.25 -2.94 39.63
C MET A 790 -1.70 -4.34 39.92
N ILE A 791 -0.62 -4.77 39.24
CA ILE A 791 -0.03 -6.12 39.40
C ILE A 791 0.27 -6.46 40.88
N PRO A 792 0.98 -5.62 41.67
CA PRO A 792 1.30 -5.97 43.05
C PRO A 792 0.05 -6.13 43.92
N MET A 793 -0.97 -5.30 43.71
CA MET A 793 -2.24 -5.34 44.44
C MET A 793 -3.02 -6.62 44.12
N VAL A 794 -3.20 -6.92 42.84
CA VAL A 794 -3.96 -8.11 42.39
C VAL A 794 -3.22 -9.40 42.77
N ALA A 795 -1.88 -9.43 42.66
CA ALA A 795 -1.08 -10.54 43.14
C ALA A 795 -1.23 -10.72 44.66
N GLY A 796 -1.22 -9.63 45.44
CA GLY A 796 -1.46 -9.68 46.89
C GLY A 796 -2.84 -10.25 47.25
N GLN A 797 -3.90 -9.85 46.52
CA GLN A 797 -5.24 -10.42 46.71
C GLN A 797 -5.33 -11.89 46.31
N LEU A 798 -4.65 -12.30 45.23
CA LEU A 798 -4.61 -13.71 44.81
C LEU A 798 -3.93 -14.58 45.87
N VAL A 799 -2.80 -14.12 46.43
CA VAL A 799 -2.15 -14.79 47.57
C VAL A 799 -3.11 -14.89 48.76
N ALA A 800 -3.80 -13.81 49.12
CA ALA A 800 -4.71 -13.77 50.26
C ALA A 800 -5.95 -14.68 50.10
N THR A 801 -6.46 -14.82 48.88
CA THR A 801 -7.70 -15.59 48.60
C THR A 801 -7.46 -17.06 48.32
N THR A 802 -6.35 -17.40 47.66
CA THR A 802 -6.06 -18.77 47.21
C THR A 802 -4.93 -19.45 47.98
N GLY A 803 -4.18 -18.70 48.80
CA GLY A 803 -2.97 -19.20 49.45
C GLY A 803 -1.79 -19.44 48.49
N MET A 804 -1.88 -18.95 47.25
CA MET A 804 -0.84 -19.12 46.23
C MET A 804 0.48 -18.49 46.67
N GLU A 805 1.60 -19.14 46.34
CA GLU A 805 2.94 -18.63 46.61
C GLU A 805 3.16 -17.26 45.92
N LYS A 806 3.75 -16.29 46.64
CA LYS A 806 3.86 -14.89 46.19
C LYS A 806 4.59 -14.73 44.86
N GLY A 807 5.65 -15.51 44.60
CA GLY A 807 6.40 -15.46 43.35
C GLY A 807 5.56 -15.97 42.17
N LEU A 808 4.84 -17.08 42.37
CA LEU A 808 3.91 -17.62 41.39
C LEU A 808 2.73 -16.67 41.13
N ALA A 809 2.11 -16.12 42.18
CA ALA A 809 1.03 -15.16 42.05
C ALA A 809 1.46 -13.90 41.28
N LEU A 810 2.64 -13.37 41.58
CA LEU A 810 3.20 -12.23 40.86
C LEU A 810 3.45 -12.57 39.38
N THR A 811 3.99 -13.75 39.10
CA THR A 811 4.26 -14.22 37.72
C THR A 811 2.97 -14.39 36.93
N VAL A 812 1.97 -15.08 37.51
CA VAL A 812 0.66 -15.31 36.90
C VAL A 812 -0.05 -13.98 36.62
N VAL A 813 -0.12 -13.08 37.61
CA VAL A 813 -0.77 -11.78 37.43
C VAL A 813 -0.01 -10.90 36.44
N THR A 814 1.33 -10.92 36.44
CA THR A 814 2.13 -10.20 35.43
C THR A 814 1.84 -10.73 34.02
N PHE A 815 1.84 -12.05 33.84
CA PHE A 815 1.53 -12.68 32.55
C PHE A 815 0.12 -12.31 32.07
N VAL A 816 -0.89 -12.45 32.94
CA VAL A 816 -2.28 -12.10 32.63
C VAL A 816 -2.43 -10.61 32.31
N SER A 817 -1.87 -9.71 33.12
CA SER A 817 -1.95 -8.26 32.92
C SER A 817 -1.18 -7.74 31.70
N THR A 818 -0.19 -8.50 31.20
CA THR A 818 0.53 -8.17 29.96
C THR A 818 -0.11 -8.80 28.72
N CYS A 819 -0.84 -9.91 28.84
CA CYS A 819 -1.56 -10.51 27.71
C CYS A 819 -2.98 -9.94 27.49
N ILE A 820 -3.69 -9.56 28.56
CA ILE A 820 -5.07 -9.03 28.47
C ILE A 820 -5.22 -7.74 27.66
N PRO A 821 -4.29 -6.75 27.69
CA PRO A 821 -4.47 -5.49 26.96
C PRO A 821 -4.84 -5.62 25.48
N GLY A 822 -4.38 -6.71 24.82
CA GLY A 822 -4.75 -7.02 23.44
C GLY A 822 -6.25 -7.14 23.23
N VAL A 823 -6.98 -7.70 24.21
CA VAL A 823 -8.44 -7.85 24.21
C VAL A 823 -9.13 -6.49 24.06
N PHE A 824 -8.66 -5.44 24.75
CA PHE A 824 -9.28 -4.12 24.66
C PHE A 824 -9.04 -3.45 23.30
N GLY A 825 -7.84 -3.62 22.73
CA GLY A 825 -7.54 -3.18 21.37
C GLY A 825 -8.43 -3.87 20.34
N PHE A 826 -8.55 -5.20 20.45
CA PHE A 826 -9.48 -5.98 19.63
C PHE A 826 -10.92 -5.48 19.77
N LEU A 827 -11.44 -5.39 21.00
CA LEU A 827 -12.81 -4.92 21.28
C LEU A 827 -13.08 -3.54 20.68
N ALA A 828 -12.16 -2.58 20.80
CA ALA A 828 -12.36 -1.23 20.27
C ALA A 828 -12.56 -1.23 18.74
N TRP A 829 -11.79 -2.05 18.01
CA TRP A 829 -11.90 -2.19 16.57
C TRP A 829 -13.15 -2.97 16.16
N GLU A 830 -13.43 -4.06 16.85
CA GLU A 830 -14.58 -4.93 16.56
C GLU A 830 -15.91 -4.23 16.83
N LEU A 831 -16.02 -3.47 17.93
CA LEU A 831 -17.21 -2.67 18.23
C LEU A 831 -17.41 -1.54 17.21
N LYS A 832 -16.31 -0.95 16.72
CA LYS A 832 -16.37 0.06 15.66
C LYS A 832 -16.92 -0.53 14.35
N GLU A 833 -16.49 -1.73 13.96
CA GLU A 833 -17.03 -2.38 12.76
C GLU A 833 -18.49 -2.85 12.99
N ASN A 834 -18.82 -3.37 14.17
CA ASN A 834 -20.20 -3.73 14.51
C ASN A 834 -21.16 -2.53 14.49
N TRP A 835 -20.70 -1.34 14.88
CA TRP A 835 -21.49 -0.11 14.77
C TRP A 835 -21.91 0.17 13.33
N ARG A 836 -21.01 -0.03 12.37
CA ARG A 836 -21.22 0.26 10.94
C ARG A 836 -22.11 -0.74 10.21
N LEU A 837 -22.51 -1.83 10.87
CA LEU A 837 -23.38 -2.85 10.29
C LEU A 837 -24.81 -2.36 10.11
N TYR A 838 -25.31 -1.51 11.01
CA TYR A 838 -26.72 -1.12 11.06
C TYR A 838 -27.02 0.08 10.15
N ALA A 839 -28.16 0.03 9.45
CA ALA A 839 -28.59 1.06 8.51
C ALA A 839 -28.75 2.43 9.16
N ALA A 840 -29.28 2.47 10.40
CA ALA A 840 -29.42 3.69 11.18
C ALA A 840 -28.08 4.34 11.58
N ASN A 841 -26.97 3.59 11.51
CA ASN A 841 -25.62 4.10 11.77
C ASN A 841 -24.84 4.47 10.50
N ARG A 842 -25.47 4.34 9.32
CA ARG A 842 -24.85 4.70 8.05
C ARG A 842 -24.43 6.19 8.06
N PRO A 843 -23.28 6.55 7.47
CA PRO A 843 -22.95 7.94 7.23
C PRO A 843 -24.06 8.67 6.47
N GLY A 844 -24.40 9.89 6.89
CA GLY A 844 -25.46 10.67 6.24
C GLY A 844 -25.18 11.07 4.79
N SER A 845 -23.92 11.02 4.35
CA SER A 845 -23.49 11.28 2.98
C SER A 845 -22.57 10.19 2.46
N LEU A 846 -22.49 10.04 1.13
CA LEU A 846 -21.54 9.15 0.47
C LEU A 846 -20.11 9.49 0.92
N ARG A 847 -19.33 8.44 1.17
CA ARG A 847 -17.93 8.54 1.60
C ARG A 847 -17.02 7.84 0.62
N PRO A 848 -15.75 8.25 0.52
CA PRO A 848 -14.78 7.57 -0.32
C PRO A 848 -14.67 6.08 0.04
N VAL A 849 -14.69 5.23 -0.97
CA VAL A 849 -14.61 3.76 -0.84
C VAL A 849 -13.14 3.33 -0.92
N GLN A 850 -12.86 2.17 -0.35
CA GLN A 850 -11.54 1.55 -0.42
C GLN A 850 -11.41 0.77 -1.73
N VAL A 851 -10.36 1.06 -2.50
CA VAL A 851 -10.06 0.47 -3.80
C VAL A 851 -8.78 -0.37 -3.73
N GLY A 852 -7.67 0.23 -3.25
CA GLY A 852 -6.33 -0.39 -3.27
C GLY A 852 -6.21 -1.69 -2.45
N PRO A 853 -5.15 -2.50 -2.64
CA PRO A 853 -4.97 -3.83 -2.02
C PRO A 853 -4.79 -3.76 -0.50
N HIS A 854 -4.62 -2.54 0.02
CA HIS A 854 -4.41 -2.25 1.44
C HIS A 854 -5.57 -1.44 2.03
N GLY A 855 -6.73 -1.43 1.36
CA GLY A 855 -7.90 -0.67 1.76
C GLY A 855 -7.71 0.85 1.56
N GLU A 856 -7.03 1.23 0.48
CA GLU A 856 -6.70 2.62 0.17
C GLU A 856 -7.78 3.25 -0.71
N THR A 857 -8.17 4.50 -0.45
CA THR A 857 -9.10 5.22 -1.34
C THR A 857 -8.35 5.74 -2.57
N VAL A 858 -9.05 6.09 -3.66
CA VAL A 858 -8.42 6.74 -4.84
C VAL A 858 -7.57 7.96 -4.43
N ARG A 859 -8.07 8.74 -3.45
CA ARG A 859 -7.28 9.80 -2.80
C ARG A 859 -5.95 9.31 -2.24
N ARG A 860 -5.95 8.22 -1.49
CA ARG A 860 -4.72 7.65 -0.92
C ARG A 860 -3.84 7.00 -1.97
N LEU A 861 -4.36 6.54 -3.10
CA LEU A 861 -3.53 6.03 -4.20
C LEU A 861 -2.70 7.15 -4.86
N LEU A 862 -3.31 8.33 -5.08
CA LEU A 862 -2.69 9.45 -5.81
C LEU A 862 -1.92 10.45 -4.94
N LEU A 863 -2.41 10.80 -3.74
CA LEU A 863 -1.82 11.85 -2.92
C LEU A 863 -0.66 11.33 -2.06
N PRO A 864 0.58 11.81 -2.28
CA PRO A 864 1.74 11.39 -1.49
C PRO A 864 1.59 11.80 -0.03
N GLY A 865 1.79 10.85 0.89
CA GLY A 865 1.68 11.11 2.32
C GLY A 865 2.06 9.90 3.18
N PHE A 866 1.85 10.04 4.48
CA PHE A 866 2.06 8.97 5.46
C PHE A 866 1.03 7.87 5.19
N HIS A 867 1.48 6.71 4.68
CA HIS A 867 0.63 5.63 4.15
C HIS A 867 -0.30 6.02 2.98
N SER A 868 0.12 6.95 2.11
CA SER A 868 -0.57 7.29 0.86
C SER A 868 0.42 7.60 -0.27
N GLY A 869 -0.05 7.68 -1.51
CA GLY A 869 0.73 7.85 -2.74
C GLY A 869 1.29 6.53 -3.28
N THR A 870 0.51 5.45 -3.23
CA THR A 870 0.92 4.12 -3.70
C THR A 870 1.38 4.14 -5.15
N ILE A 871 0.60 4.78 -6.05
CA ILE A 871 0.94 4.93 -7.46
C ILE A 871 2.28 5.69 -7.63
N PRO A 872 2.44 6.93 -7.11
CA PRO A 872 3.73 7.63 -7.18
C PRO A 872 4.91 6.86 -6.60
N LYS A 873 4.70 6.07 -5.52
CA LYS A 873 5.76 5.27 -4.89
C LYS A 873 6.16 4.07 -5.74
N LEU A 874 5.21 3.39 -6.38
CA LEU A 874 5.48 2.28 -7.28
C LEU A 874 6.27 2.74 -8.50
N PHE A 875 5.87 3.87 -9.11
CA PHE A 875 6.64 4.47 -10.20
C PHE A 875 8.06 4.88 -9.76
N ALA A 876 8.25 5.50 -8.60
CA ALA A 876 9.61 5.77 -8.10
C ALA A 876 10.43 4.50 -7.84
N LYS A 877 9.81 3.45 -7.30
CA LYS A 877 10.47 2.17 -7.10
C LYS A 877 10.90 1.57 -8.45
N LEU A 878 10.07 1.71 -9.46
CA LEU A 878 10.32 1.24 -10.83
C LEU A 878 11.50 2.01 -11.44
N ARG A 879 11.47 3.36 -11.43
CA ARG A 879 12.56 4.24 -11.86
C ARG A 879 13.90 3.89 -11.20
N HIS A 880 13.93 3.77 -9.87
CA HIS A 880 15.15 3.46 -9.13
C HIS A 880 15.64 2.02 -9.34
N SER A 881 14.75 1.08 -9.66
CA SER A 881 15.12 -0.32 -9.87
C SER A 881 15.68 -0.56 -11.27
N ARG A 882 15.12 0.09 -12.30
CA ARG A 882 15.64 0.00 -13.68
C ARG A 882 16.95 0.78 -13.87
N ALA A 883 17.19 1.82 -13.08
CA ALA A 883 18.49 2.50 -13.03
C ALA A 883 19.66 1.65 -12.47
N ALA A 884 19.39 0.47 -11.88
CA ALA A 884 20.41 -0.37 -11.26
C ALA A 884 20.67 -1.67 -12.06
N SER A 885 21.91 -1.84 -12.56
CA SER A 885 22.33 -2.91 -13.47
C SER A 885 22.46 -4.33 -12.84
N ARG A 886 21.66 -4.69 -11.83
CA ARG A 886 21.78 -5.98 -11.10
C ARG A 886 20.51 -6.82 -11.22
N GLY A 887 20.64 -8.15 -11.31
CA GLY A 887 19.49 -9.08 -11.40
C GLY A 887 18.53 -9.08 -10.20
N SER A 888 18.90 -8.52 -9.04
CA SER A 888 17.96 -8.26 -7.93
C SER A 888 17.13 -6.99 -8.13
N ALA A 889 17.61 -6.05 -8.94
CA ALA A 889 16.89 -4.82 -9.28
C ALA A 889 15.84 -5.07 -10.37
N GLN A 890 16.16 -5.88 -11.38
CA GLN A 890 15.19 -6.31 -12.40
C GLN A 890 13.99 -7.03 -11.78
N ARG A 891 14.23 -7.95 -10.82
CA ARG A 891 13.14 -8.59 -10.05
C ARG A 891 12.29 -7.59 -9.26
N ARG A 892 12.87 -6.51 -8.76
CA ARG A 892 12.13 -5.46 -8.02
C ARG A 892 11.33 -4.56 -8.96
N ALA A 893 11.83 -4.31 -10.18
CA ALA A 893 11.13 -3.59 -11.23
C ALA A 893 9.91 -4.40 -11.71
N ALA A 894 10.11 -5.66 -12.09
CA ALA A 894 9.01 -6.56 -12.49
C ALA A 894 7.94 -6.71 -11.40
N LEU A 895 8.34 -6.73 -10.12
CA LEU A 895 7.38 -6.75 -9.01
C LEU A 895 6.61 -5.41 -8.89
N ALA A 896 7.25 -4.27 -9.15
CA ALA A 896 6.58 -2.97 -9.10
C ALA A 896 5.60 -2.81 -10.28
N GLU A 897 5.96 -3.28 -11.47
CA GLU A 897 5.09 -3.36 -12.66
C GLU A 897 3.88 -4.23 -12.39
N HIS A 898 4.09 -5.44 -11.86
CA HIS A 898 3.00 -6.33 -11.50
C HIS A 898 2.03 -5.67 -10.51
N HIS A 899 2.53 -4.99 -9.48
CA HIS A 899 1.67 -4.26 -8.53
C HIS A 899 0.94 -3.07 -9.16
N LEU A 900 1.50 -2.41 -10.18
CA LEU A 900 0.78 -1.36 -10.93
C LEU A 900 -0.37 -1.98 -11.74
N HIS A 901 -0.13 -3.12 -12.37
CA HIS A 901 -1.16 -3.83 -13.12
C HIS A 901 -2.29 -4.38 -12.22
N ASP A 902 -1.93 -4.87 -11.03
CA ASP A 902 -2.93 -5.27 -10.03
C ASP A 902 -3.81 -4.06 -9.63
N LEU A 903 -3.21 -2.87 -9.47
CA LEU A 903 -3.95 -1.63 -9.18
C LEU A 903 -4.85 -1.17 -10.33
N GLU A 904 -4.45 -1.36 -11.59
CA GLU A 904 -5.31 -1.11 -12.76
C GLU A 904 -6.57 -1.96 -12.68
N SER A 905 -6.40 -3.25 -12.37
CA SER A 905 -7.51 -4.19 -12.22
C SER A 905 -8.45 -3.80 -11.08
N GLU A 906 -7.91 -3.41 -9.92
CA GLU A 906 -8.74 -2.96 -8.78
C GLU A 906 -9.50 -1.65 -9.06
N VAL A 907 -8.88 -0.71 -9.77
CA VAL A 907 -9.56 0.52 -10.20
C VAL A 907 -10.66 0.19 -11.21
N SER A 908 -10.40 -0.74 -12.13
CA SER A 908 -11.41 -1.24 -13.07
C SER A 908 -12.60 -1.84 -12.32
N GLU A 909 -12.37 -2.76 -11.38
CA GLU A 909 -13.40 -3.39 -10.55
C GLU A 909 -14.19 -2.37 -9.73
N PHE A 910 -13.52 -1.36 -9.16
CA PHE A 910 -14.19 -0.26 -8.46
C PHE A 910 -15.18 0.48 -9.37
N VAL A 911 -14.79 0.82 -10.61
CA VAL A 911 -15.67 1.52 -11.55
C VAL A 911 -16.77 0.59 -12.06
N GLU A 912 -16.45 -0.67 -12.34
CA GLU A 912 -17.39 -1.72 -12.73
C GLU A 912 -18.52 -1.88 -11.70
N HIS A 913 -18.18 -1.98 -10.41
CA HIS A 913 -19.15 -2.27 -9.35
C HIS A 913 -19.89 -1.02 -8.88
N GLU A 914 -19.17 0.06 -8.56
CA GLU A 914 -19.74 1.23 -7.88
C GLU A 914 -20.37 2.25 -8.85
N CYS A 915 -20.03 2.19 -10.14
CA CYS A 915 -20.56 3.08 -11.17
C CYS A 915 -21.38 2.31 -12.21
N LEU A 916 -20.75 1.40 -12.96
CA LEU A 916 -21.42 0.69 -14.06
C LEU A 916 -22.48 -0.29 -13.56
N GLY A 917 -22.29 -0.90 -12.40
CA GLY A 917 -23.24 -1.80 -11.75
C GLY A 917 -24.61 -1.18 -11.49
N LEU A 918 -24.66 0.13 -11.23
CA LEU A 918 -25.89 0.91 -11.10
C LEU A 918 -26.48 1.26 -12.47
N VAL A 919 -25.65 1.70 -13.43
CA VAL A 919 -26.13 2.05 -14.78
C VAL A 919 -26.74 0.85 -15.49
N ARG A 920 -26.15 -0.35 -15.36
CA ARG A 920 -26.68 -1.60 -15.94
C ARG A 920 -28.10 -1.95 -15.46
N ARG A 921 -28.51 -1.43 -14.29
CA ARG A 921 -29.84 -1.62 -13.70
C ARG A 921 -30.82 -0.49 -14.00
N ALA A 922 -30.35 0.61 -14.57
CA ALA A 922 -31.21 1.72 -14.94
C ALA A 922 -32.11 1.34 -16.12
N ALA A 923 -33.30 1.93 -16.16
CA ALA A 923 -34.24 1.72 -17.25
C ALA A 923 -33.60 2.07 -18.61
N GLY A 924 -33.70 1.16 -19.58
CA GLY A 924 -33.17 1.35 -20.93
C GLY A 924 -31.71 0.92 -21.16
N PHE A 925 -31.05 0.34 -20.15
CA PHE A 925 -29.73 -0.27 -20.27
C PHE A 925 -29.74 -1.80 -20.29
N ASP A 926 -30.94 -2.42 -20.35
CA ASP A 926 -31.08 -3.87 -20.48
C ASP A 926 -30.35 -4.39 -21.72
N GLY A 927 -29.43 -5.33 -21.53
CA GLY A 927 -28.63 -5.92 -22.61
C GLY A 927 -27.52 -5.04 -23.18
N VAL A 928 -27.34 -3.81 -22.67
CA VAL A 928 -26.21 -2.95 -23.04
C VAL A 928 -24.97 -3.40 -22.27
N VAL A 929 -23.95 -3.85 -22.99
CA VAL A 929 -22.66 -4.23 -22.40
C VAL A 929 -21.81 -2.98 -22.16
N LEU A 930 -21.83 -2.49 -20.92
CA LEU A 930 -20.90 -1.47 -20.43
C LEU A 930 -19.71 -2.15 -19.77
N ARG A 931 -18.49 -1.76 -20.13
CA ARG A 931 -17.26 -2.29 -19.53
C ARG A 931 -16.19 -1.21 -19.41
N VAL A 932 -15.30 -1.36 -18.44
CA VAL A 932 -14.05 -0.60 -18.44
C VAL A 932 -13.16 -1.18 -19.53
N ALA A 933 -12.79 -0.36 -20.51
CA ALA A 933 -11.97 -0.77 -21.65
C ALA A 933 -10.48 -0.66 -21.35
N ASP A 934 -10.09 0.39 -20.62
CA ASP A 934 -8.72 0.65 -20.24
C ASP A 934 -8.65 1.46 -18.94
N VAL A 935 -7.60 1.21 -18.16
CA VAL A 935 -7.22 2.01 -16.99
C VAL A 935 -5.75 2.36 -17.13
N ALA A 936 -5.46 3.64 -17.34
CA ALA A 936 -4.10 4.14 -17.47
C ALA A 936 -3.65 4.83 -16.17
N LEU A 937 -2.64 4.26 -15.50
CA LEU A 937 -2.04 4.86 -14.31
C LEU A 937 -0.85 5.75 -14.68
N ALA A 938 -0.82 6.96 -14.13
CA ALA A 938 0.33 7.86 -14.21
C ALA A 938 0.69 8.44 -12.84
N VAL A 939 1.80 9.17 -12.74
CA VAL A 939 2.36 9.56 -11.42
C VAL A 939 1.43 10.51 -10.65
N ASP A 940 0.62 11.29 -11.35
CA ASP A 940 -0.31 12.27 -10.80
C ASP A 940 -1.79 12.01 -11.13
N ARG A 941 -2.10 10.97 -11.92
CA ARG A 941 -3.47 10.72 -12.41
C ARG A 941 -3.83 9.25 -12.62
N ILE A 942 -5.13 9.03 -12.73
CA ILE A 942 -5.74 7.76 -13.14
C ILE A 942 -6.72 8.09 -14.27
N GLY A 943 -6.47 7.54 -15.46
CA GLY A 943 -7.39 7.62 -16.60
C GLY A 943 -8.21 6.35 -16.73
N ILE A 944 -9.50 6.49 -17.02
CA ILE A 944 -10.47 5.40 -17.14
C ILE A 944 -11.25 5.60 -18.43
N ALA A 945 -11.19 4.63 -19.33
CA ALA A 945 -11.98 4.59 -20.54
C ALA A 945 -13.13 3.58 -20.39
N VAL A 946 -14.38 4.03 -20.56
CA VAL A 946 -15.57 3.18 -20.50
C VAL A 946 -16.12 2.98 -21.90
N ALA A 947 -16.13 1.72 -22.37
CA ALA A 947 -16.66 1.37 -23.68
C ALA A 947 -18.11 0.87 -23.59
N ALA A 948 -18.86 1.17 -24.64
CA ALA A 948 -20.21 0.70 -24.87
C ALA A 948 -20.39 0.47 -26.38
N ASP A 949 -19.83 -0.61 -26.90
CA ASP A 949 -19.69 -0.86 -28.35
C ASP A 949 -21.03 -0.79 -29.11
N ALA A 950 -22.15 -1.10 -28.43
CA ALA A 950 -23.51 -1.01 -28.97
C ALA A 950 -24.07 0.43 -29.07
N LEU A 951 -23.53 1.38 -28.30
CA LEU A 951 -23.99 2.77 -28.22
C LEU A 951 -23.11 3.72 -29.04
N GLY A 952 -21.83 3.38 -29.25
CA GLY A 952 -20.91 4.13 -30.09
C GLY A 952 -19.46 3.65 -29.96
N PRO A 953 -18.62 3.93 -30.96
CA PRO A 953 -17.21 3.51 -30.94
C PRO A 953 -16.33 4.37 -30.02
N GLU A 954 -16.74 5.61 -29.72
CA GLU A 954 -15.96 6.51 -28.86
C GLU A 954 -16.24 6.25 -27.38
N PRO A 955 -15.21 5.93 -26.57
CA PRO A 955 -15.38 5.67 -25.15
C PRO A 955 -15.69 6.95 -24.37
N LEU A 956 -16.35 6.79 -23.22
CA LEU A 956 -16.47 7.82 -22.21
C LEU A 956 -15.17 7.83 -21.38
N GLU A 957 -14.46 8.94 -21.35
CA GLU A 957 -13.17 9.08 -20.67
C GLU A 957 -13.30 9.91 -19.40
N ILE A 958 -12.91 9.32 -18.27
CA ILE A 958 -12.93 9.93 -16.94
C ILE A 958 -11.53 9.89 -16.36
N GLU A 959 -11.08 11.01 -15.79
CA GLU A 959 -9.79 11.09 -15.11
C GLU A 959 -9.93 11.58 -13.67
N PHE A 960 -9.04 11.08 -12.81
CA PHE A 960 -8.76 11.64 -11.50
C PHE A 960 -7.35 12.20 -11.50
N VAL A 961 -7.20 13.51 -11.33
CA VAL A 961 -5.91 14.22 -11.41
C VAL A 961 -5.59 14.87 -10.08
N ARG A 962 -4.35 14.73 -9.63
CA ARG A 962 -3.86 15.42 -8.43
C ARG A 962 -3.48 16.86 -8.76
N ARG A 963 -4.13 17.82 -8.11
CA ARG A 963 -3.83 19.27 -8.25
C ARG A 963 -3.96 19.98 -6.91
N ASP A 964 -3.02 20.88 -6.59
CA ASP A 964 -3.02 21.73 -5.39
C ASP A 964 -3.27 21.01 -4.04
N GLY A 965 -2.81 19.75 -3.93
CA GLY A 965 -3.03 18.94 -2.72
C GLY A 965 -4.44 18.32 -2.58
N GLY A 966 -5.26 18.42 -3.63
CA GLY A 966 -6.55 17.76 -3.78
C GLY A 966 -6.62 16.82 -4.99
N ILE A 967 -7.80 16.25 -5.22
CA ILE A 967 -8.13 15.52 -6.46
C ILE A 967 -9.20 16.28 -7.23
N GLU A 968 -8.95 16.47 -8.51
CA GLU A 968 -9.93 16.90 -9.50
C GLU A 968 -10.40 15.70 -10.31
N SER A 969 -11.71 15.59 -10.57
CA SER A 969 -12.24 14.60 -11.50
C SER A 969 -12.71 15.27 -12.79
N ARG A 970 -12.25 14.79 -13.94
CA ARG A 970 -12.54 15.38 -15.25
C ARG A 970 -13.20 14.35 -16.15
N VAL A 971 -14.28 14.72 -16.82
CA VAL A 971 -14.77 13.97 -17.98
C VAL A 971 -14.07 14.56 -19.20
N ARG A 972 -13.03 13.88 -19.73
CA ARG A 972 -12.24 14.37 -20.87
C ARG A 972 -13.03 14.32 -22.17
N ALA A 973 -13.66 13.18 -22.42
CA ALA A 973 -14.49 12.92 -23.58
C ALA A 973 -15.80 12.28 -23.12
N ALA A 974 -16.94 12.83 -23.56
CA ALA A 974 -18.24 12.25 -23.26
C ALA A 974 -18.53 11.00 -24.12
N GLY A 975 -17.90 10.85 -25.28
CA GLY A 975 -18.03 9.70 -26.18
C GLY A 975 -19.49 9.32 -26.45
N TRP A 976 -19.80 8.02 -26.32
CA TRP A 976 -21.14 7.45 -26.48
C TRP A 976 -22.23 8.08 -25.58
N LEU A 977 -21.89 8.78 -24.49
CA LEU A 977 -22.88 9.49 -23.65
C LEU A 977 -23.66 10.56 -24.43
N THR A 978 -23.05 11.12 -25.47
CA THR A 978 -23.68 12.13 -26.32
C THR A 978 -24.76 11.55 -27.23
N ALA A 979 -24.72 10.24 -27.51
CA ALA A 979 -25.68 9.53 -28.34
C ALA A 979 -26.93 9.06 -27.56
N LEU A 980 -26.95 9.22 -26.23
CA LEU A 980 -28.05 8.78 -25.37
C LEU A 980 -29.21 9.78 -25.32
N ASP A 981 -30.43 9.24 -25.12
CA ASP A 981 -31.61 10.04 -24.82
C ASP A 981 -31.57 10.62 -23.39
N GLY A 982 -32.43 11.61 -23.12
CA GLY A 982 -32.44 12.35 -21.85
C GLY A 982 -32.45 11.48 -20.59
N PRO A 983 -33.35 10.48 -20.47
CA PRO A 983 -33.40 9.59 -19.31
C PRO A 983 -32.13 8.75 -19.12
N ARG A 984 -31.60 8.14 -20.19
CA ARG A 984 -30.37 7.34 -20.10
C ARG A 984 -29.15 8.21 -19.82
N GLN A 985 -29.11 9.40 -20.40
CA GLN A 985 -28.06 10.38 -20.11
C GLN A 985 -28.09 10.83 -18.64
N ALA A 986 -29.29 10.99 -18.05
CA ALA A 986 -29.44 11.33 -16.63
C ALA A 986 -28.90 10.21 -15.72
N ALA A 987 -29.16 8.94 -16.05
CA ALA A 987 -28.64 7.79 -15.30
C ALA A 987 -27.10 7.78 -15.26
N VAL A 988 -26.45 7.95 -16.42
CA VAL A 988 -24.98 7.97 -16.50
C VAL A 988 -24.40 9.18 -15.78
N ARG A 989 -25.02 10.36 -15.90
CA ARG A 989 -24.60 11.55 -15.15
C ARG A 989 -24.70 11.36 -13.64
N LEU A 990 -25.77 10.72 -13.17
CA LEU A 990 -25.95 10.37 -11.75
C LEU A 990 -24.85 9.42 -11.28
N ALA A 991 -24.56 8.36 -12.06
CA ALA A 991 -23.49 7.41 -11.76
C ALA A 991 -22.12 8.10 -11.63
N ILE A 992 -21.77 8.98 -12.58
CA ILE A 992 -20.51 9.75 -12.55
C ILE A 992 -20.45 10.68 -11.33
N ALA A 993 -21.56 11.33 -10.96
CA ALA A 993 -21.63 12.17 -9.76
C ALA A 993 -21.38 11.37 -8.47
N GLY A 994 -21.94 10.16 -8.39
CA GLY A 994 -21.63 9.20 -7.32
C GLY A 994 -20.17 8.79 -7.32
N LEU A 995 -19.63 8.43 -8.48
CA LEU A 995 -18.24 8.03 -8.65
C LEU A 995 -17.26 9.12 -8.18
N HIS A 996 -17.50 10.40 -8.49
CA HIS A 996 -16.70 11.52 -7.98
C HIS A 996 -16.63 11.52 -6.44
N ARG A 997 -17.74 11.18 -5.78
CA ARG A 997 -17.82 11.11 -4.31
C ARG A 997 -17.18 9.86 -3.72
N LEU A 998 -17.38 8.71 -4.34
CA LEU A 998 -16.78 7.46 -3.91
C LEU A 998 -15.26 7.43 -4.15
N ALA A 999 -14.75 8.16 -5.15
CA ALA A 999 -13.32 8.38 -5.35
C ALA A 999 -12.72 9.44 -4.37
N GLY A 1000 -13.57 10.32 -3.82
CA GLY A 1000 -13.14 11.40 -2.93
C GLY A 1000 -12.53 12.60 -3.64
N ALA A 1001 -13.08 12.94 -4.81
CA ALA A 1001 -12.75 14.16 -5.55
C ALA A 1001 -13.22 15.42 -4.81
N ASP A 1002 -12.38 16.44 -4.81
CA ASP A 1002 -12.64 17.75 -4.21
C ASP A 1002 -13.41 18.66 -5.20
N ARG A 1003 -13.03 18.60 -6.48
CA ARG A 1003 -13.66 19.33 -7.59
C ARG A 1003 -13.94 18.37 -8.75
N ALA A 1004 -14.99 18.63 -9.54
CA ALA A 1004 -15.29 17.82 -10.72
C ALA A 1004 -15.90 18.66 -11.86
N THR A 1005 -15.94 18.11 -13.07
CA THR A 1005 -16.59 18.73 -14.25
C THR A 1005 -18.02 19.14 -13.91
N ALA A 1006 -18.35 20.43 -14.00
CA ALA A 1006 -19.57 20.99 -13.43
C ALA A 1006 -20.87 20.35 -13.96
N ALA A 1007 -20.90 19.91 -15.22
CA ALA A 1007 -22.04 19.21 -15.81
C ALA A 1007 -22.39 17.87 -15.12
N PHE A 1008 -21.47 17.32 -14.33
CA PHE A 1008 -21.57 16.04 -13.63
C PHE A 1008 -21.55 16.20 -12.09
N VAL A 1009 -21.68 17.43 -11.59
CA VAL A 1009 -21.80 17.71 -10.16
C VAL A 1009 -23.28 17.81 -9.79
N ASP A 1010 -23.72 16.93 -8.88
CA ASP A 1010 -25.06 16.91 -8.30
C ASP A 1010 -26.21 17.07 -9.32
N PRO A 1011 -26.37 16.11 -10.25
CA PRO A 1011 -27.35 16.21 -11.33
C PRO A 1011 -28.80 16.20 -10.83
N ALA A 1012 -29.02 15.81 -9.57
CA ALA A 1012 -30.32 15.82 -8.91
C ALA A 1012 -30.72 17.20 -8.34
N ALA A 1013 -29.76 18.13 -8.19
CA ALA A 1013 -30.03 19.50 -7.76
C ALA A 1013 -30.70 20.32 -8.88
N ASP A 1014 -31.59 21.24 -8.48
CA ASP A 1014 -32.18 22.25 -9.36
C ASP A 1014 -31.07 23.00 -10.10
N PRO A 1015 -31.17 23.21 -11.42
CA PRO A 1015 -30.21 24.01 -12.18
C PRO A 1015 -29.78 25.33 -11.53
N GLN A 1016 -30.65 25.98 -10.74
CA GLN A 1016 -30.35 27.24 -10.05
C GLN A 1016 -29.47 27.07 -8.80
N ASP A 1017 -29.52 25.89 -8.15
CA ASP A 1017 -28.79 25.57 -6.92
C ASP A 1017 -27.45 24.87 -7.19
N ARG A 1018 -27.13 24.60 -8.47
CA ARG A 1018 -25.88 23.94 -8.84
C ARG A 1018 -24.68 24.85 -8.58
N PRO A 1019 -23.57 24.30 -8.05
CA PRO A 1019 -22.36 25.09 -7.84
C PRO A 1019 -21.86 25.64 -9.17
N GLN A 1020 -21.64 26.96 -9.22
CA GLN A 1020 -21.18 27.62 -10.44
C GLN A 1020 -19.78 27.11 -10.83
N PRO A 1021 -19.55 26.81 -12.12
CA PRO A 1021 -18.24 26.38 -12.60
C PRO A 1021 -17.21 27.50 -12.40
N GLY A 1022 -15.99 27.11 -12.02
CA GLY A 1022 -14.83 27.99 -12.10
C GLY A 1022 -14.45 28.28 -13.56
N SER A 1023 -13.45 29.14 -13.76
CA SER A 1023 -12.89 29.46 -15.09
C SER A 1023 -12.29 28.25 -15.82
N ASP A 1024 -12.04 27.16 -15.09
CA ASP A 1024 -11.55 25.87 -15.58
C ASP A 1024 -12.67 24.86 -15.89
N GLY A 1025 -13.94 25.25 -15.76
CA GLY A 1025 -15.10 24.37 -15.99
C GLY A 1025 -15.36 23.36 -14.86
N LEU A 1026 -14.63 23.47 -13.73
CA LEU A 1026 -14.77 22.59 -12.57
C LEU A 1026 -15.56 23.27 -11.45
N ALA A 1027 -16.46 22.51 -10.82
CA ALA A 1027 -17.22 22.93 -9.66
C ALA A 1027 -16.79 22.11 -8.41
N PRO A 1028 -16.87 22.67 -7.20
CA PRO A 1028 -16.62 21.92 -5.97
C PRO A 1028 -17.65 20.79 -5.85
N VAL A 1029 -17.18 19.59 -5.54
CA VAL A 1029 -18.10 18.48 -5.29
C VAL A 1029 -18.78 18.72 -3.94
N THR A 1030 -20.11 18.68 -3.87
CA THR A 1030 -20.96 18.94 -2.67
C THR A 1030 -21.40 17.64 -1.98
N PRO A 1031 -21.50 17.58 -0.62
CA PRO A 1031 -21.78 16.32 0.06
C PRO A 1031 -23.11 15.75 -0.44
N PHE A 1032 -23.10 14.54 -0.97
CA PHE A 1032 -24.30 13.92 -1.54
C PHE A 1032 -24.96 13.06 -0.45
N PRO A 1033 -26.12 13.45 0.11
CA PRO A 1033 -26.78 12.68 1.15
C PRO A 1033 -27.20 11.31 0.64
N TRP A 1034 -27.09 10.27 1.47
CA TRP A 1034 -27.42 8.91 1.05
C TRP A 1034 -28.90 8.76 0.65
N ALA A 1035 -29.83 9.41 1.35
CA ALA A 1035 -31.25 9.36 1.03
C ALA A 1035 -31.52 9.95 -0.37
N THR A 1036 -30.94 11.12 -0.66
CA THR A 1036 -31.05 11.76 -1.98
C THR A 1036 -30.45 10.88 -3.08
N TRP A 1037 -29.31 10.23 -2.81
CA TRP A 1037 -28.70 9.28 -3.75
C TRP A 1037 -29.62 8.10 -4.07
N ARG A 1038 -30.19 7.46 -3.04
CA ARG A 1038 -31.16 6.37 -3.20
C ARG A 1038 -32.37 6.82 -4.03
N ASP A 1039 -33.00 7.92 -3.61
CA ASP A 1039 -34.24 8.39 -4.22
C ASP A 1039 -34.03 8.81 -5.68
N ALA A 1040 -32.86 9.38 -6.01
CA ALA A 1040 -32.48 9.69 -7.38
C ALA A 1040 -32.36 8.43 -8.26
N TRP A 1041 -31.79 7.35 -7.73
CA TRP A 1041 -31.68 6.08 -8.47
C TRP A 1041 -33.03 5.38 -8.65
N ASP A 1042 -33.88 5.37 -7.62
CA ASP A 1042 -35.22 4.77 -7.74
C ASP A 1042 -36.07 5.54 -8.78
N ALA A 1043 -35.91 6.88 -8.86
CA ALA A 1043 -36.56 7.70 -9.89
C ALA A 1043 -36.08 7.38 -11.31
N VAL A 1044 -34.77 7.20 -11.51
CA VAL A 1044 -34.17 6.84 -12.81
C VAL A 1044 -34.53 5.40 -13.22
N ALA A 1045 -34.77 4.52 -12.26
CA ALA A 1045 -35.18 3.14 -12.50
C ALA A 1045 -36.67 2.99 -12.87
N GLY A 1046 -37.48 4.05 -12.72
CA GLY A 1046 -38.94 3.99 -12.89
C GLY A 1046 -39.63 3.15 -11.81
N VAL A 1047 -38.96 2.88 -10.68
CA VAL A 1047 -39.52 2.11 -9.56
C VAL A 1047 -40.35 3.07 -8.70
N SER A 1048 -41.67 2.83 -8.59
CA SER A 1048 -42.48 3.54 -7.60
C SER A 1048 -41.95 3.25 -6.20
N PRO A 1049 -41.82 4.24 -5.30
CA PRO A 1049 -41.24 4.03 -3.97
C PRO A 1049 -42.01 2.93 -3.23
N ARG A 1050 -41.39 1.75 -3.08
CA ARG A 1050 -41.92 0.70 -2.21
C ARG A 1050 -41.97 1.29 -0.80
N ALA A 1051 -43.13 1.19 -0.14
CA ALA A 1051 -43.34 1.76 1.19
C ALA A 1051 -42.14 1.45 2.09
N ALA A 1052 -41.46 2.52 2.52
CA ALA A 1052 -40.27 2.40 3.36
C ALA A 1052 -40.61 1.51 4.57
N HIS A 1053 -39.79 0.49 4.82
CA HIS A 1053 -39.80 -0.19 6.11
C HIS A 1053 -39.67 0.87 7.22
N PRO A 1054 -40.43 0.76 8.33
CA PRO A 1054 -40.46 1.77 9.39
C PRO A 1054 -39.12 1.75 10.16
N GLY A 1055 -38.12 2.47 9.63
CA GLY A 1055 -36.78 2.52 10.20
C GLY A 1055 -36.03 3.83 9.94
N PHE A 1056 -36.57 4.74 9.13
CA PHE A 1056 -36.02 6.09 8.96
C PHE A 1056 -36.79 7.07 9.85
N PRO A 1057 -36.22 7.57 10.96
CA PRO A 1057 -36.71 8.81 11.53
C PRO A 1057 -36.46 9.92 10.49
N GLN A 1058 -37.52 10.57 10.04
CA GLN A 1058 -37.42 11.82 9.28
C GLN A 1058 -36.56 12.79 10.08
N ALA A 1059 -35.53 13.34 9.43
CA ALA A 1059 -34.73 14.41 10.00
C ALA A 1059 -35.66 15.59 10.33
N VAL A 1060 -35.86 15.84 11.62
CA VAL A 1060 -36.52 17.06 12.09
C VAL A 1060 -35.60 18.22 11.74
N GLY A 1061 -36.03 19.07 10.80
CA GLY A 1061 -35.23 20.22 10.39
C GLY A 1061 -35.80 21.00 9.21
N GLU A 1062 -37.07 21.39 9.25
CA GLU A 1062 -37.52 22.58 8.52
C GLU A 1062 -37.99 23.65 9.52
N PRO A 1063 -37.53 24.91 9.41
CA PRO A 1063 -38.05 26.00 10.22
C PRO A 1063 -39.38 26.44 9.59
N VAL A 1064 -40.50 26.05 10.20
CA VAL A 1064 -41.81 26.61 9.88
C VAL A 1064 -41.83 28.07 10.36
N GLY A 1065 -41.58 28.99 9.43
CA GLY A 1065 -41.92 30.40 9.56
C GLY A 1065 -43.44 30.54 9.61
N GLY A 1066 -43.99 30.61 10.82
CA GLY A 1066 -45.40 30.81 11.08
C GLY A 1066 -45.62 31.87 12.15
N THR A 1067 -45.64 33.13 11.75
CA THR A 1067 -46.19 34.23 12.54
C THR A 1067 -47.63 33.90 12.96
N ARG A 1068 -47.96 33.92 14.27
CA ARG A 1068 -49.30 34.32 14.69
C ARG A 1068 -49.36 34.88 16.11
N ARG A 1069 -49.93 36.07 16.13
CA ARG A 1069 -50.35 36.93 17.24
C ARG A 1069 -51.18 36.23 18.32
N SER A 1070 -50.91 36.63 19.56
CA SER A 1070 -51.85 36.89 20.67
C SER A 1070 -53.08 35.99 20.84
N ARG A 1071 -53.11 35.19 21.91
CA ARG A 1071 -53.75 35.52 23.19
C ARG A 1071 -53.44 34.44 24.22
#